data_AF-A0A2V8PFJ3-F1
#
_entry.id   AF-A0A2V8PFJ3-F1
#
_cell.length_a   1.000
_cell.length_b   1.000
_cell.length_c   1.000
_cell.angle_alpha   90.00
_cell.angle_beta   90.00
_cell.angle_gamma   90.00
#
_symmetry.space_group_name_H-M   'P 1'
#
loop_
_entity.id
_entity.type
_entity.pdbx_description
1 polymer ?
#
loop_
_entity_poly.entity_id
_entity_poly.type
_entity_poly.pdbx_seq_one_letter_code
_entity_poly.pdbx_strand_id
1 'polypeptide(L)'
;MFERRWLRRGCWRGAKRSTTRSSKRGKRTAESTLRYAKFGAAVFLQEPNIKESAGGLRDYQTALWTAYARYDCKTFDELRARNIVSEGQAKRIKRAHDFLWRIRHAMHFLTRRKTELLSLDIQGKLAQQFGYQSVERLLASEKLMREYYQQARELQLFSELVLSSASEENNGTRWWRKRPAEAVAEPFLIRGGRLQFHGDPDFLSKNTSTIFNAFALAQAARVPFDYELRERIGHSLSSRSQELHSSAGTSDGFIKLLQRRGRAGYALRLMHESGFLTRIVPEFRSVTLLAQHDLYHHYTVDEHTLKAAETLDDLHTSSDKHRSHLRAVLEEVEEAATLYLAVLLHDIGKGRGPGHIPRGVKLAERICRRLGLKENQARQVMLLVQHHVTMAHLAQRRDLNEPQVIADFAERIGTLDALNMLLLLTYADLNAVGPGVWTEWKATLLWDLYRRAKKLMTGEDLPVDEASLLAEFKEEIAKSLGPSIPFSEIERHLALLPDRYLRITSATTAATHICLVEELKSEAIAWCWLRHGTALTELTICTRDRHGLVAALTGSLAARGIEILSAELNTREDGIAIDVFMLRQASTRLAIDVHRYHSIEQTLRGAVAGELNVTALVQRWHEQNAPRRPFTGLTTRRPDLPRVICDNEASQSSTLIEVHASDEPGLVHKITRTIAELGLDIVCARIATEKSDALDVFYITDTDGTKLSEAKMRKVEGALIHELTSRKNTGEN
;
A
#
# COMPACT_ATOMS: atom_id res chain seq x y z
N MET A 1 -46.54 -72.27 -3.64
CA MET A 1 -45.67 -71.48 -2.73
C MET A 1 -44.53 -70.92 -3.58
N PHE A 2 -44.83 -69.86 -4.33
CA PHE A 2 -43.94 -69.26 -5.32
C PHE A 2 -44.31 -67.77 -5.49
N GLU A 3 -43.28 -66.98 -5.77
CA GLU A 3 -43.25 -65.60 -6.29
C GLU A 3 -43.10 -64.39 -5.33
N ARG A 4 -42.12 -63.54 -5.75
CA ARG A 4 -41.85 -62.10 -5.48
C ARG A 4 -40.92 -61.71 -4.32
N ARG A 5 -39.64 -61.45 -4.65
CA ARG A 5 -38.97 -60.12 -4.52
C ARG A 5 -37.45 -60.18 -4.82
N TRP A 6 -37.08 -59.69 -5.99
CA TRP A 6 -35.76 -59.14 -6.29
C TRP A 6 -35.79 -57.60 -6.13
N LEU A 7 -34.60 -56.98 -5.94
CA LEU A 7 -34.28 -55.53 -5.91
C LEU A 7 -34.23 -54.79 -4.55
N ARG A 8 -33.21 -55.05 -3.70
CA ARG A 8 -32.73 -54.11 -2.64
C ARG A 8 -31.22 -54.24 -2.30
N ARG A 9 -30.29 -54.16 -3.27
CA ARG A 9 -28.84 -54.08 -2.95
C ARG A 9 -28.02 -53.01 -3.69
N GLY A 10 -28.63 -52.13 -4.50
CA GLY A 10 -27.89 -51.07 -5.25
C GLY A 10 -27.75 -49.70 -4.56
N CYS A 11 -28.61 -49.35 -3.59
CA CYS A 11 -28.78 -47.95 -3.17
C CYS A 11 -27.79 -47.46 -2.09
N TRP A 12 -27.11 -48.36 -1.38
CA TRP A 12 -26.25 -47.98 -0.22
C TRP A 12 -24.77 -47.74 -0.56
N ARG A 13 -24.26 -48.19 -1.72
CA ARG A 13 -22.87 -47.90 -2.15
C ARG A 13 -22.71 -46.54 -2.84
N GLY A 14 -23.77 -46.04 -3.49
CA GLY A 14 -23.79 -44.70 -4.11
C GLY A 14 -23.88 -43.56 -3.09
N ALA A 15 -24.68 -43.74 -2.03
CA ALA A 15 -24.86 -42.75 -0.97
C ALA A 15 -23.58 -42.50 -0.15
N LYS A 16 -22.87 -43.56 0.30
CA LYS A 16 -21.59 -43.38 1.01
C LYS A 16 -20.53 -42.68 0.15
N ARG A 17 -20.43 -43.00 -1.15
CA ARG A 17 -19.48 -42.33 -2.06
C ARG A 17 -19.83 -40.87 -2.33
N SER A 18 -21.11 -40.50 -2.39
CA SER A 18 -21.53 -39.11 -2.63
C SER A 18 -21.31 -38.20 -1.43
N THR A 19 -21.54 -38.68 -0.20
CA THR A 19 -21.30 -37.91 1.04
C THR A 19 -19.80 -37.68 1.28
N THR A 20 -18.95 -38.68 1.01
CA THR A 20 -17.48 -38.51 1.09
C THR A 20 -16.95 -37.57 0.01
N ARG A 21 -17.57 -37.53 -1.18
CA ARG A 21 -17.21 -36.62 -2.28
C ARG A 21 -17.63 -35.17 -2.02
N SER A 22 -18.78 -34.90 -1.39
CA SER A 22 -19.17 -33.53 -1.02
C SER A 22 -18.33 -32.98 0.14
N SER A 23 -17.99 -33.82 1.13
CA SER A 23 -17.06 -33.49 2.22
C SER A 23 -15.65 -33.14 1.73
N LYS A 24 -15.10 -33.91 0.77
CA LYS A 24 -13.80 -33.63 0.15
C LYS A 24 -13.81 -32.37 -0.72
N ARG A 25 -14.96 -32.00 -1.30
CA ARG A 25 -15.14 -30.79 -2.11
C ARG A 25 -15.10 -29.52 -1.26
N GLY A 26 -15.91 -29.44 -0.19
CA GLY A 26 -15.90 -28.30 0.73
C GLY A 26 -14.53 -28.07 1.37
N LYS A 27 -13.81 -29.16 1.68
CA LYS A 27 -12.43 -29.10 2.16
C LYS A 27 -11.45 -28.49 1.14
N ARG A 28 -11.60 -28.74 -0.16
CA ARG A 28 -10.69 -28.23 -1.21
C ARG A 28 -10.92 -26.77 -1.58
N THR A 29 -12.17 -26.33 -1.57
CA THR A 29 -12.48 -24.89 -1.72
C THR A 29 -11.94 -24.12 -0.52
N ALA A 30 -12.14 -24.62 0.70
CA ALA A 30 -11.57 -24.05 1.92
C ALA A 30 -10.02 -24.10 1.93
N GLU A 31 -9.41 -25.19 1.45
CA GLU A 31 -7.95 -25.32 1.29
C GLU A 31 -7.39 -24.29 0.30
N SER A 32 -8.11 -24.02 -0.80
CA SER A 32 -7.72 -22.98 -1.77
C SER A 32 -7.83 -21.59 -1.16
N THR A 33 -8.92 -21.28 -0.42
CA THR A 33 -9.06 -20.01 0.31
C THR A 33 -7.97 -19.81 1.36
N LEU A 34 -7.66 -20.83 2.16
CA LEU A 34 -6.60 -20.78 3.17
C LEU A 34 -5.20 -20.63 2.54
N ARG A 35 -4.96 -21.31 1.41
CA ARG A 35 -3.73 -21.18 0.64
C ARG A 35 -3.56 -19.77 0.08
N TYR A 36 -4.60 -19.21 -0.53
CA TYR A 36 -4.60 -17.83 -1.02
C TYR A 36 -4.40 -16.80 0.08
N ALA A 37 -4.97 -17.02 1.27
CA ALA A 37 -4.71 -16.16 2.42
C ALA A 37 -3.24 -16.17 2.86
N LYS A 38 -2.53 -17.29 2.68
CA LYS A 38 -1.13 -17.46 3.11
C LYS A 38 -0.09 -17.09 2.05
N PHE A 39 -0.35 -17.40 0.78
CA PHE A 39 0.60 -17.26 -0.34
C PHE A 39 0.16 -16.22 -1.37
N GLY A 40 -0.93 -15.51 -1.09
CA GLY A 40 -1.52 -14.45 -1.91
C GLY A 40 -2.65 -14.96 -2.83
N ALA A 41 -3.77 -14.23 -2.79
CA ALA A 41 -4.97 -14.49 -3.59
C ALA A 41 -4.91 -13.88 -4.99
N ALA A 42 -4.06 -12.87 -5.19
CA ALA A 42 -3.82 -12.25 -6.48
C ALA A 42 -2.84 -13.10 -7.29
N VAL A 43 -3.11 -13.26 -8.59
CA VAL A 43 -2.16 -13.90 -9.52
C VAL A 43 -0.94 -13.02 -9.75
N PHE A 44 -1.12 -11.71 -9.61
CA PHE A 44 -0.18 -10.68 -10.06
C PHE A 44 0.74 -10.18 -8.94
N LEU A 45 1.20 -11.10 -8.08
CA LEU A 45 2.18 -10.82 -7.03
C LEU A 45 3.56 -10.65 -7.65
N GLN A 46 4.28 -9.64 -7.19
CA GLN A 46 5.64 -9.33 -7.63
C GLN A 46 6.63 -10.50 -7.40
N GLU A 47 6.51 -11.20 -6.27
CA GLU A 47 7.30 -12.39 -5.92
C GLU A 47 6.38 -13.60 -5.63
N PRO A 48 5.85 -14.27 -6.67
CA PRO A 48 4.83 -15.29 -6.49
C PRO A 48 5.42 -16.64 -6.05
N ASN A 49 4.62 -17.43 -5.34
CA ASN A 49 4.90 -18.85 -5.15
C ASN A 49 4.33 -19.63 -6.35
N ILE A 50 5.20 -20.17 -7.21
CA ILE A 50 4.80 -20.82 -8.48
C ILE A 50 3.90 -22.03 -8.24
N LYS A 51 4.00 -22.66 -7.08
CA LYS A 51 3.19 -23.81 -6.74
C LYS A 51 1.89 -23.39 -6.05
N GLU A 52 1.99 -22.57 -5.01
CA GLU A 52 0.91 -22.35 -4.06
C GLU A 52 0.19 -20.99 -4.21
N SER A 53 0.71 -20.00 -4.93
CA SER A 53 -0.05 -18.76 -5.21
C SER A 53 -1.21 -19.01 -6.19
N ALA A 54 -2.13 -18.06 -6.31
CA ALA A 54 -3.20 -18.12 -7.32
C ALA A 54 -2.63 -18.25 -8.74
N GLY A 55 -3.20 -19.18 -9.53
CA GLY A 55 -2.69 -19.53 -10.85
C GLY A 55 -1.46 -20.43 -10.83
N GLY A 56 -1.05 -20.91 -9.66
CA GLY A 56 0.09 -21.82 -9.49
C GLY A 56 -0.23 -23.27 -9.88
N LEU A 57 0.81 -24.12 -9.85
CA LEU A 57 0.67 -25.55 -10.18
C LEU A 57 -0.38 -26.29 -9.31
N ARG A 58 -0.63 -25.80 -8.09
CA ARG A 58 -1.67 -26.36 -7.21
C ARG A 58 -3.08 -26.14 -7.75
N ASP A 59 -3.34 -25.04 -8.45
CA ASP A 59 -4.65 -24.77 -9.03
C ASP A 59 -4.98 -25.76 -10.15
N TYR A 60 -4.00 -26.03 -11.02
CA TYR A 60 -4.11 -27.07 -12.03
C TYR A 60 -4.41 -28.45 -11.41
N GLN A 61 -3.68 -28.83 -10.35
CA GLN A 61 -3.93 -30.09 -9.62
C GLN A 61 -5.32 -30.13 -8.99
N THR A 62 -5.75 -29.02 -8.38
CA THR A 62 -7.07 -28.89 -7.74
C THR A 62 -8.18 -29.04 -8.77
N ALA A 63 -8.01 -28.47 -9.96
CA ALA A 63 -8.93 -28.63 -11.07
C ALA A 63 -9.02 -30.11 -11.49
N LEU A 64 -7.88 -30.76 -11.79
CA LEU A 64 -7.84 -32.18 -12.16
C LEU A 64 -8.47 -33.08 -11.10
N TRP A 65 -8.15 -32.86 -9.82
CA TRP A 65 -8.72 -33.68 -8.76
C TRP A 65 -10.21 -33.44 -8.55
N THR A 66 -10.72 -32.25 -8.84
CA THR A 66 -12.15 -31.94 -8.83
C THR A 66 -12.84 -32.63 -10.00
N ALA A 67 -12.22 -32.56 -11.18
CA ALA A 67 -12.63 -33.26 -12.38
C ALA A 67 -12.70 -34.78 -12.17
N TYR A 68 -11.69 -35.37 -11.53
CA TYR A 68 -11.70 -36.78 -11.15
C TYR A 68 -12.84 -37.11 -10.18
N ALA A 69 -13.04 -36.27 -9.15
CA ALA A 69 -14.10 -36.50 -8.17
C ALA A 69 -15.51 -36.39 -8.79
N ARG A 70 -15.68 -35.54 -9.81
CA ARG A 70 -16.99 -35.25 -10.42
C ARG A 70 -17.28 -36.10 -11.65
N TYR A 71 -16.36 -36.08 -12.60
CA TYR A 71 -16.51 -36.69 -13.92
C TYR A 71 -15.78 -38.03 -14.03
N ASP A 72 -15.01 -38.46 -13.03
CA ASP A 72 -14.15 -39.65 -13.13
C ASP A 72 -13.08 -39.52 -14.23
N CYS A 73 -12.68 -38.28 -14.54
CA CYS A 73 -11.55 -37.98 -15.43
C CYS A 73 -10.25 -37.93 -14.61
N LYS A 74 -9.35 -38.89 -14.82
CA LYS A 74 -8.05 -38.98 -14.11
C LYS A 74 -6.98 -38.12 -14.75
N THR A 75 -7.11 -37.86 -16.05
CA THR A 75 -6.10 -37.15 -16.84
C THR A 75 -6.70 -35.91 -17.50
N PHE A 76 -5.81 -35.00 -17.91
CA PHE A 76 -6.21 -33.82 -18.66
C PHE A 76 -6.78 -34.18 -20.05
N ASP A 77 -6.24 -35.20 -20.71
CA ASP A 77 -6.74 -35.67 -22.00
C ASP A 77 -8.17 -36.22 -21.91
N GLU A 78 -8.52 -36.89 -20.80
CA GLU A 78 -9.89 -37.32 -20.54
C GLU A 78 -10.87 -36.15 -20.37
N LEU A 79 -10.41 -35.00 -19.85
CA LEU A 79 -11.25 -33.79 -19.77
C LEU A 79 -11.56 -33.22 -21.15
N ARG A 80 -10.55 -33.19 -22.02
CA ARG A 80 -10.71 -32.80 -23.43
C ARG A 80 -11.63 -33.76 -24.17
N ALA A 81 -11.44 -35.07 -24.02
CA ALA A 81 -12.25 -36.09 -24.69
C ALA A 81 -13.73 -36.02 -24.32
N ARG A 82 -14.06 -35.50 -23.13
CA ARG A 82 -15.44 -35.32 -22.66
C ARG A 82 -16.00 -33.91 -22.91
N ASN A 83 -15.30 -33.07 -23.68
CA ASN A 83 -15.71 -31.69 -23.96
C ASN A 83 -15.97 -30.84 -22.71
N ILE A 84 -15.33 -31.16 -21.58
CA ILE A 84 -15.36 -30.30 -20.38
C ILE A 84 -14.50 -29.05 -20.61
N VAL A 85 -13.46 -29.20 -21.43
CA VAL A 85 -12.65 -28.11 -21.98
C VAL A 85 -12.63 -28.22 -23.50
N SER A 86 -12.78 -27.09 -24.19
CA SER A 86 -12.66 -27.00 -25.64
C SER A 86 -11.22 -27.24 -26.10
N GLU A 87 -11.03 -27.52 -27.38
CA GLU A 87 -9.69 -27.75 -27.93
C GLU A 87 -8.77 -26.52 -27.78
N GLY A 88 -9.32 -25.32 -28.01
CA GLY A 88 -8.59 -24.06 -27.81
C GLY A 88 -8.17 -23.86 -26.36
N GLN A 89 -9.07 -24.13 -25.41
CA GLN A 89 -8.75 -24.09 -23.98
C GLN A 89 -7.68 -25.10 -23.62
N ALA A 90 -7.78 -26.34 -24.12
CA ALA A 90 -6.83 -27.39 -23.83
C ALA A 90 -5.40 -27.01 -24.24
N LYS A 91 -5.24 -26.36 -25.41
CA LYS A 91 -3.94 -25.86 -25.87
C LYS A 91 -3.37 -24.77 -24.96
N ARG A 92 -4.19 -23.79 -24.54
CA ARG A 92 -3.76 -22.70 -23.63
C ARG A 92 -3.35 -23.24 -22.26
N ILE A 93 -4.17 -24.10 -21.67
CA ILE A 93 -3.92 -24.68 -20.33
C ILE A 93 -2.65 -25.53 -20.33
N LYS A 94 -2.45 -26.37 -21.35
CA LYS A 94 -1.24 -27.18 -21.48
C LYS A 94 0.01 -26.31 -21.56
N ARG A 95 -0.01 -25.27 -22.43
CA ARG A 95 1.09 -24.31 -22.56
C ARG A 95 1.41 -23.64 -21.22
N ALA A 96 0.39 -23.21 -20.50
CA ALA A 96 0.55 -22.56 -19.20
C ALA A 96 1.17 -23.48 -18.14
N HIS A 97 0.67 -24.72 -18.06
CA HIS A 97 1.22 -25.73 -17.17
C HIS A 97 2.69 -26.04 -17.49
N ASP A 98 3.02 -26.28 -18.76
CA ASP A 98 4.38 -26.59 -19.21
C ASP A 98 5.35 -25.43 -18.93
N PHE A 99 4.88 -24.17 -19.09
CA PHE A 99 5.66 -22.99 -18.77
C PHE A 99 5.98 -22.88 -17.27
N LEU A 100 5.00 -23.06 -16.37
CA LEU A 100 5.24 -23.02 -14.92
C LEU A 100 6.19 -24.13 -14.47
N TRP A 101 6.10 -25.33 -15.07
CA TRP A 101 7.08 -26.40 -14.84
C TRP A 101 8.47 -26.02 -15.28
N ARG A 102 8.62 -25.39 -16.45
CA ARG A 102 9.91 -24.92 -16.96
C ARG A 102 10.55 -23.91 -16.01
N ILE A 103 9.78 -22.92 -15.52
CA ILE A 103 10.26 -21.94 -14.53
C ILE A 103 10.71 -22.66 -13.26
N ARG A 104 9.86 -23.53 -12.70
CA ARG A 104 10.13 -24.25 -11.46
C ARG A 104 11.40 -25.10 -11.53
N HIS A 105 11.58 -25.85 -12.63
CA HIS A 105 12.80 -26.62 -12.85
C HIS A 105 14.03 -25.72 -12.96
N ALA A 106 13.94 -24.65 -13.76
CA ALA A 106 15.05 -23.70 -13.90
C ALA A 106 15.44 -23.07 -12.56
N MET A 107 14.47 -22.75 -11.69
CA MET A 107 14.73 -22.28 -10.33
C MET A 107 15.48 -23.30 -9.48
N HIS A 108 15.10 -24.57 -9.54
CA HIS A 108 15.78 -25.62 -8.78
C HIS A 108 17.22 -25.83 -9.26
N PHE A 109 17.45 -25.78 -10.57
CA PHE A 109 18.81 -25.83 -11.14
C PHE A 109 19.63 -24.60 -10.75
N LEU A 110 19.05 -23.41 -10.89
CA LEU A 110 19.72 -22.13 -10.59
C LEU A 110 20.12 -22.02 -9.11
N THR A 111 19.23 -22.44 -8.21
CA THR A 111 19.46 -22.33 -6.76
C THR A 111 20.10 -23.57 -6.14
N ARG A 112 20.23 -24.67 -6.91
CA ARG A 112 20.70 -26.00 -6.46
C ARG A 112 19.94 -26.54 -5.24
N ARG A 113 18.71 -26.08 -5.03
CA ARG A 113 17.85 -26.50 -3.94
C ARG A 113 16.38 -26.38 -4.33
N LYS A 114 15.51 -27.00 -3.54
CA LYS A 114 14.07 -26.80 -3.69
C LYS A 114 13.70 -25.39 -3.23
N THR A 115 13.21 -24.59 -4.16
CA THR A 115 12.55 -23.30 -3.89
C THR A 115 11.30 -23.20 -4.75
N GLU A 116 10.26 -22.53 -4.24
CA GLU A 116 9.01 -22.29 -4.97
C GLU A 116 8.71 -20.79 -5.08
N LEU A 117 9.51 -19.93 -4.43
CA LEU A 117 9.36 -18.47 -4.44
C LEU A 117 10.16 -17.89 -5.60
N LEU A 118 9.47 -17.26 -6.56
CA LEU A 118 10.08 -16.57 -7.69
C LEU A 118 10.47 -15.14 -7.27
N SER A 119 11.56 -15.03 -6.50
CA SER A 119 12.06 -13.76 -5.99
C SER A 119 12.67 -12.88 -7.08
N LEU A 120 12.75 -11.57 -6.84
CA LEU A 120 13.26 -10.58 -7.82
C LEU A 120 14.65 -10.94 -8.37
N ASP A 121 15.54 -11.46 -7.53
CA ASP A 121 16.90 -11.87 -7.92
C ASP A 121 16.89 -13.11 -8.84
N ILE A 122 15.97 -14.05 -8.59
CA ILE A 122 15.76 -15.24 -9.42
C ILE A 122 15.16 -14.82 -10.77
N GLN A 123 14.20 -13.89 -10.78
CA GLN A 123 13.57 -13.40 -12.01
C GLN A 123 14.60 -12.86 -13.00
N GLY A 124 15.55 -12.04 -12.54
CA GLY A 124 16.61 -11.49 -13.40
C GLY A 124 17.48 -12.58 -14.04
N LYS A 125 17.93 -13.56 -13.24
CA LYS A 125 18.76 -14.67 -13.70
C LYS A 125 18.02 -15.60 -14.66
N LEU A 126 16.76 -15.93 -14.37
CA LEU A 126 15.92 -16.75 -15.25
C LEU A 126 15.62 -16.05 -16.57
N ALA A 127 15.36 -14.74 -16.54
CA ALA A 127 15.10 -13.98 -17.75
C ALA A 127 16.28 -14.07 -18.73
N GLN A 128 17.51 -13.95 -18.22
CA GLN A 128 18.72 -14.15 -19.02
C GLN A 128 18.83 -15.59 -19.53
N GLN A 129 18.62 -16.59 -18.67
CA GLN A 129 18.69 -18.01 -19.05
C GLN A 129 17.66 -18.38 -20.13
N PHE A 130 16.49 -17.74 -20.13
CA PHE A 130 15.43 -17.99 -21.11
C PHE A 130 15.56 -17.12 -22.37
N GLY A 131 16.59 -16.27 -22.44
CA GLY A 131 16.88 -15.44 -23.62
C GLY A 131 16.03 -14.17 -23.72
N TYR A 132 15.38 -13.72 -22.65
CA TYR A 132 14.71 -12.43 -22.65
C TYR A 132 15.76 -11.32 -22.68
N GLN A 133 15.60 -10.39 -23.63
CA GLN A 133 16.46 -9.22 -23.75
C GLN A 133 15.72 -7.97 -23.26
N SER A 134 16.42 -7.12 -22.52
CA SER A 134 15.92 -5.79 -22.22
C SER A 134 15.80 -4.99 -23.53
N VAL A 135 14.71 -4.26 -23.68
CA VAL A 135 14.56 -3.22 -24.71
C VAL A 135 14.54 -1.88 -24.00
N GLU A 136 14.78 -0.77 -24.70
CA GLU A 136 14.98 0.59 -24.12
C GLU A 136 14.12 0.95 -22.89
N ARG A 137 12.90 0.40 -22.79
CA ARG A 137 11.90 0.77 -21.78
C ARG A 137 11.30 -0.39 -20.97
N LEU A 138 11.81 -1.62 -21.14
CA LEU A 138 11.28 -2.81 -20.47
C LEU A 138 12.41 -3.80 -20.16
N LEU A 139 12.57 -4.13 -18.88
CA LEU A 139 13.59 -5.07 -18.41
C LEU A 139 13.29 -6.49 -18.87
N ALA A 140 14.34 -7.30 -19.06
CA ALA A 140 14.20 -8.72 -19.36
C ALA A 140 13.35 -9.47 -18.31
N SER A 141 13.54 -9.16 -17.01
CA SER A 141 12.76 -9.72 -15.90
C SER A 141 11.28 -9.35 -15.98
N GLU A 142 10.95 -8.11 -16.32
CA GLU A 142 9.57 -7.65 -16.49
C GLU A 142 8.86 -8.37 -17.65
N LYS A 143 9.58 -8.65 -18.75
CA LYS A 143 9.04 -9.45 -19.86
C LYS A 143 8.75 -10.90 -19.45
N LEU A 144 9.69 -11.54 -18.75
CA LEU A 144 9.50 -12.88 -18.19
C LEU A 144 8.28 -12.91 -17.26
N MET A 145 8.18 -11.93 -16.36
CA MET A 145 7.07 -11.86 -15.40
C MET A 145 5.73 -11.61 -16.10
N ARG A 146 5.69 -10.80 -17.15
CA ARG A 146 4.48 -10.61 -17.96
C ARG A 146 3.99 -11.93 -18.57
N GLU A 147 4.89 -12.74 -19.12
CA GLU A 147 4.52 -14.07 -19.64
C GLU A 147 4.08 -15.01 -18.50
N TYR A 148 4.79 -15.00 -17.37
CA TYR A 148 4.40 -15.75 -16.18
C TYR A 148 2.97 -15.44 -15.75
N TYR A 149 2.61 -14.16 -15.62
CA TYR A 149 1.25 -13.78 -15.21
C TYR A 149 0.19 -14.20 -16.22
N GLN A 150 0.49 -14.12 -17.52
CA GLN A 150 -0.42 -14.62 -18.56
C GLN A 150 -0.67 -16.13 -18.38
N GLN A 151 0.38 -16.92 -18.17
CA GLN A 151 0.25 -18.37 -17.97
C GLN A 151 -0.46 -18.71 -16.64
N ALA A 152 -0.10 -18.04 -15.54
CA ALA A 152 -0.72 -18.27 -14.25
C ALA A 152 -2.23 -17.95 -14.28
N ARG A 153 -2.62 -16.88 -14.98
CA ARG A 153 -4.03 -16.53 -15.20
C ARG A 153 -4.81 -17.63 -15.93
N GLU A 154 -4.24 -18.25 -16.96
CA GLU A 154 -4.87 -19.37 -17.67
C GLU A 154 -5.13 -20.57 -16.74
N LEU A 155 -4.19 -20.88 -15.85
CA LEU A 155 -4.37 -21.96 -14.87
C LEU A 155 -5.42 -21.63 -13.80
N GLN A 156 -5.49 -20.37 -13.37
CA GLN A 156 -6.54 -19.92 -12.46
C GLN A 156 -7.93 -20.06 -13.11
N LEU A 157 -8.07 -19.58 -14.35
CA LEU A 157 -9.32 -19.69 -15.11
C LEU A 157 -9.75 -21.14 -15.33
N PHE A 158 -8.81 -22.04 -15.60
CA PHE A 158 -9.09 -23.48 -15.69
C PHE A 158 -9.61 -24.05 -14.37
N SER A 159 -8.98 -23.70 -13.25
CA SER A 159 -9.45 -24.11 -11.92
C SER A 159 -10.87 -23.60 -11.66
N GLU A 160 -11.15 -22.34 -11.96
CA GLU A 160 -12.49 -21.75 -11.82
C GLU A 160 -13.54 -22.47 -12.68
N LEU A 161 -13.24 -22.75 -13.95
CA LEU A 161 -14.13 -23.45 -14.87
C LEU A 161 -14.54 -24.83 -14.34
N VAL A 162 -13.57 -25.62 -13.85
CA VAL A 162 -13.84 -26.96 -13.33
C VAL A 162 -14.59 -26.91 -12.00
N LEU A 163 -14.28 -25.93 -11.15
CA LEU A 163 -14.96 -25.75 -9.86
C LEU A 163 -16.42 -25.28 -10.03
N SER A 164 -16.67 -24.37 -10.97
CA SER A 164 -18.02 -23.85 -11.24
C SER A 164 -18.92 -24.92 -11.84
N SER A 165 -18.47 -25.61 -12.89
CA SER A 165 -19.20 -26.73 -13.52
C SER A 165 -19.49 -27.87 -12.55
N ALA A 166 -18.58 -28.17 -11.62
CA ALA A 166 -18.82 -29.17 -10.59
C ALA A 166 -19.90 -28.75 -9.56
N SER A 167 -20.17 -27.46 -9.40
CA SER A 167 -21.12 -26.91 -8.43
C SER A 167 -22.57 -26.90 -8.94
N GLU A 168 -22.76 -26.81 -10.26
CA GLU A 168 -24.10 -26.64 -10.86
C GLU A 168 -24.97 -27.92 -10.89
N GLU A 169 -24.38 -29.11 -10.81
CA GLU A 169 -25.12 -30.37 -10.99
C GLU A 169 -25.40 -31.16 -9.70
N ASN A 170 -25.08 -30.63 -8.51
CA ASN A 170 -25.29 -31.37 -7.26
C ASN A 170 -26.75 -31.39 -6.76
N ASN A 171 -27.73 -31.09 -7.63
CA ASN A 171 -29.15 -31.37 -7.41
C ASN A 171 -29.57 -32.76 -7.92
N GLY A 172 -28.69 -33.75 -7.74
CA GLY A 172 -29.08 -35.14 -7.89
C GLY A 172 -30.17 -35.48 -6.87
N THR A 173 -31.36 -35.86 -7.37
CA THR A 173 -32.50 -36.51 -6.67
C THR A 173 -33.45 -35.68 -5.78
N ARG A 174 -33.58 -34.36 -5.99
CA ARG A 174 -34.74 -33.60 -5.47
C ARG A 174 -35.23 -32.59 -6.51
N TRP A 175 -36.21 -32.99 -7.31
CA TRP A 175 -36.85 -32.18 -8.35
C TRP A 175 -37.51 -30.88 -7.84
N TRP A 176 -37.74 -30.79 -6.52
CA TRP A 176 -38.31 -29.64 -5.81
C TRP A 176 -37.27 -28.62 -5.26
N ARG A 177 -35.97 -28.74 -5.57
CA ARG A 177 -34.93 -27.83 -5.04
C ARG A 177 -33.96 -27.24 -6.08
N LYS A 178 -34.36 -27.10 -7.35
CA LYS A 178 -33.67 -26.12 -8.21
C LYS A 178 -33.90 -24.76 -7.57
N ARG A 179 -32.85 -24.11 -7.05
CA ARG A 179 -32.93 -22.67 -6.78
C ARG A 179 -33.29 -22.04 -8.14
N PRO A 180 -34.44 -21.35 -8.25
CA PRO A 180 -34.80 -20.72 -9.50
C PRO A 180 -33.68 -19.76 -9.89
N ALA A 181 -33.36 -19.72 -11.20
CA ALA A 181 -32.52 -18.64 -11.70
C ALA A 181 -33.25 -17.33 -11.39
N GLU A 182 -32.58 -16.40 -10.76
CA GLU A 182 -33.14 -15.07 -10.55
C GLU A 182 -32.98 -14.33 -11.87
N ALA A 183 -34.10 -14.17 -12.60
CA ALA A 183 -34.11 -13.38 -13.80
C ALA A 183 -33.87 -11.92 -13.40
N VAL A 184 -32.73 -11.37 -13.80
CA VAL A 184 -32.38 -9.98 -13.49
C VAL A 184 -32.93 -9.06 -14.58
N ALA A 185 -32.62 -9.39 -15.84
CA ALA A 185 -33.16 -8.75 -17.04
C ALA A 185 -32.78 -9.62 -18.25
N GLU A 186 -33.75 -10.06 -19.07
CA GLU A 186 -33.43 -10.80 -20.29
C GLU A 186 -32.48 -9.99 -21.20
N PRO A 187 -31.46 -10.61 -21.83
CA PRO A 187 -31.13 -12.04 -21.87
C PRO A 187 -30.17 -12.53 -20.75
N PHE A 188 -30.04 -11.78 -19.65
CA PHE A 188 -29.14 -12.09 -18.53
C PHE A 188 -29.86 -12.73 -17.33
N LEU A 189 -29.26 -13.79 -16.79
CA LEU A 189 -29.78 -14.54 -15.65
C LEU A 189 -28.69 -14.71 -14.59
N ILE A 190 -29.04 -14.67 -13.31
CA ILE A 190 -28.12 -15.05 -12.23
C ILE A 190 -28.34 -16.51 -11.88
N ARG A 191 -27.29 -17.32 -12.03
CA ARG A 191 -27.28 -18.74 -11.67
C ARG A 191 -25.98 -19.08 -10.95
N GLY A 192 -26.09 -19.78 -9.83
CA GLY A 192 -24.92 -20.15 -9.02
C GLY A 192 -24.13 -18.95 -8.48
N GLY A 193 -24.78 -17.78 -8.34
CA GLY A 193 -24.13 -16.53 -7.94
C GLY A 193 -23.28 -15.89 -9.03
N ARG A 194 -23.51 -16.22 -10.30
CA ARG A 194 -22.81 -15.65 -11.47
C ARG A 194 -23.80 -15.14 -12.50
N LEU A 195 -23.44 -14.06 -13.19
CA LEU A 195 -24.21 -13.57 -14.33
C LEU A 195 -23.90 -14.43 -15.55
N GLN A 196 -24.95 -14.95 -16.18
CA GLN A 196 -24.89 -15.74 -17.40
C GLN A 196 -25.66 -15.02 -18.51
N PHE A 197 -25.23 -15.20 -19.76
CA PHE A 197 -25.93 -14.69 -20.93
C PHE A 197 -26.61 -15.85 -21.68
N HIS A 198 -27.93 -15.74 -21.82
CA HIS A 198 -28.79 -16.73 -22.48
C HIS A 198 -29.40 -16.12 -23.74
N GLY A 199 -28.55 -15.75 -24.68
CA GLY A 199 -28.94 -15.22 -25.98
C GLY A 199 -28.01 -15.70 -27.10
N ASP A 200 -28.28 -15.26 -28.32
CA ASP A 200 -27.42 -15.55 -29.48
C ASP A 200 -26.00 -15.00 -29.23
N PRO A 201 -24.93 -15.82 -29.34
CA PRO A 201 -23.55 -15.35 -29.26
C PRO A 201 -23.26 -14.11 -30.11
N ASP A 202 -23.86 -14.02 -31.30
CA ASP A 202 -23.64 -12.91 -32.23
C ASP A 202 -24.30 -11.61 -31.74
N PHE A 203 -25.31 -11.68 -30.88
CA PHE A 203 -26.03 -10.52 -30.36
C PHE A 203 -25.13 -9.62 -29.51
N LEU A 204 -24.29 -10.21 -28.66
CA LEU A 204 -23.29 -9.47 -27.87
C LEU A 204 -22.25 -8.79 -28.78
N SER A 205 -21.88 -9.44 -29.89
CA SER A 205 -20.91 -8.87 -30.84
C SER A 205 -21.45 -7.66 -31.60
N LYS A 206 -22.75 -7.63 -31.85
CA LYS A 206 -23.43 -6.58 -32.62
C LYS A 206 -23.86 -5.39 -31.76
N ASN A 207 -24.01 -5.54 -30.44
CA ASN A 207 -24.58 -4.51 -29.58
C ASN A 207 -23.73 -4.17 -28.34
N THR A 208 -22.97 -3.08 -28.43
CA THR A 208 -22.15 -2.55 -27.32
C THR A 208 -22.98 -2.19 -26.08
N SER A 209 -24.22 -1.70 -26.27
CA SER A 209 -25.09 -1.36 -25.13
C SER A 209 -25.45 -2.59 -24.30
N THR A 210 -25.60 -3.76 -24.93
CA THR A 210 -25.84 -5.02 -24.24
C THR A 210 -24.64 -5.44 -23.39
N ILE A 211 -23.41 -5.19 -23.85
CA ILE A 211 -22.20 -5.43 -23.06
C ILE A 211 -22.17 -4.52 -21.82
N PHE A 212 -22.47 -3.22 -21.97
CA PHE A 212 -22.59 -2.32 -20.83
C PHE A 212 -23.71 -2.72 -19.87
N ASN A 213 -24.84 -3.22 -20.38
CA ASN A 213 -25.90 -3.77 -19.55
C ASN A 213 -25.41 -4.98 -18.75
N ALA A 214 -24.60 -5.86 -19.33
CA ALA A 214 -24.00 -6.98 -18.58
C ALA A 214 -23.17 -6.46 -17.39
N PHE A 215 -22.31 -5.47 -17.62
CA PHE A 215 -21.51 -4.85 -16.54
C PHE A 215 -22.39 -4.15 -15.50
N ALA A 216 -23.39 -3.39 -15.92
CA ALA A 216 -24.30 -2.69 -15.01
C ALA A 216 -25.11 -3.66 -14.14
N LEU A 217 -25.58 -4.77 -14.70
CA LEU A 217 -26.31 -5.82 -13.98
C LEU A 217 -25.39 -6.55 -13.00
N ALA A 218 -24.19 -6.94 -13.42
CA ALA A 218 -23.19 -7.54 -12.53
C ALA A 218 -22.77 -6.60 -11.41
N GLN A 219 -22.58 -5.31 -11.70
CA GLN A 219 -22.28 -4.26 -10.71
C GLN A 219 -23.46 -4.06 -9.73
N ALA A 220 -24.70 -4.08 -10.23
CA ALA A 220 -25.91 -3.94 -9.42
C ALA A 220 -26.12 -5.14 -8.47
N ALA A 221 -25.85 -6.35 -8.94
CA ALA A 221 -26.02 -7.57 -8.15
C ALA A 221 -24.76 -8.00 -7.38
N ARG A 222 -23.60 -7.36 -7.63
CA ARG A 222 -22.28 -7.76 -7.10
C ARG A 222 -21.94 -9.23 -7.37
N VAL A 223 -22.24 -9.70 -8.59
CA VAL A 223 -21.98 -11.07 -9.04
C VAL A 223 -20.98 -11.09 -10.19
N PRO A 224 -19.98 -11.98 -10.18
CA PRO A 224 -19.03 -12.07 -11.28
C PRO A 224 -19.70 -12.66 -12.52
N PHE A 225 -19.09 -12.44 -13.67
CA PHE A 225 -19.45 -13.19 -14.87
C PHE A 225 -19.15 -14.68 -14.69
N ASP A 226 -19.93 -15.52 -15.35
CA ASP A 226 -19.48 -16.87 -15.63
C ASP A 226 -18.37 -16.86 -16.68
N TYR A 227 -17.71 -18.01 -16.81
CA TYR A 227 -16.57 -18.15 -17.71
C TYR A 227 -16.98 -17.90 -19.17
N GLU A 228 -18.15 -18.38 -19.60
CA GLU A 228 -18.63 -18.23 -20.97
C GLU A 228 -18.92 -16.79 -21.35
N LEU A 229 -19.66 -16.04 -20.51
CA LEU A 229 -19.93 -14.63 -20.75
C LEU A 229 -18.63 -13.81 -20.81
N ARG A 230 -17.67 -14.11 -19.92
CA ARG A 230 -16.35 -13.45 -19.92
C ARG A 230 -15.61 -13.69 -21.25
N GLU A 231 -15.52 -14.92 -21.73
CA GLU A 231 -14.86 -15.23 -23.02
C GLU A 231 -15.62 -14.61 -24.19
N ARG A 232 -16.96 -14.64 -24.19
CA ARG A 232 -17.79 -14.04 -25.25
C ARG A 232 -17.57 -12.53 -25.37
N ILE A 233 -17.52 -11.83 -24.24
CA ILE A 233 -17.15 -10.40 -24.20
C ILE A 233 -15.72 -10.21 -24.71
N GLY A 234 -14.77 -11.08 -24.35
CA GLY A 234 -13.41 -11.01 -24.88
C GLY A 234 -13.33 -11.17 -26.40
N HIS A 235 -14.05 -12.15 -26.95
CA HIS A 235 -14.04 -12.47 -28.38
C HIS A 235 -14.78 -11.44 -29.23
N SER A 236 -15.88 -10.86 -28.73
CA SER A 236 -16.63 -9.82 -29.44
C SER A 236 -15.82 -8.56 -29.73
N LEU A 237 -14.69 -8.37 -29.03
CA LEU A 237 -13.81 -7.21 -29.19
C LEU A 237 -12.86 -7.31 -30.38
N SER A 238 -12.62 -8.50 -30.92
CA SER A 238 -11.66 -8.73 -32.01
C SER A 238 -12.13 -8.16 -33.36
N SER A 239 -13.44 -8.06 -33.58
CA SER A 239 -14.03 -7.61 -34.85
C SER A 239 -14.35 -6.12 -34.94
N ARG A 240 -14.34 -5.36 -33.83
CA ARG A 240 -14.87 -3.96 -33.77
C ARG A 240 -13.91 -2.95 -33.16
N SER A 241 -12.62 -3.11 -33.45
CA SER A 241 -11.59 -2.40 -32.71
C SER A 241 -11.43 -0.91 -33.03
N GLN A 242 -11.99 -0.40 -34.12
CA GLN A 242 -11.96 1.04 -34.40
C GLN A 242 -13.24 1.75 -33.91
N GLU A 243 -14.41 1.10 -34.04
CA GLU A 243 -15.74 1.68 -33.76
C GLU A 243 -16.03 1.94 -32.27
N LEU A 244 -15.48 1.11 -31.38
CA LEU A 244 -15.71 1.24 -29.93
C LEU A 244 -14.97 2.42 -29.29
N HIS A 245 -13.91 2.95 -29.93
CA HIS A 245 -13.06 3.97 -29.31
C HIS A 245 -13.64 5.39 -29.32
N SER A 246 -14.67 5.63 -30.13
CA SER A 246 -15.11 7.00 -30.45
C SER A 246 -16.62 7.17 -30.50
N SER A 247 -17.40 6.16 -30.12
CA SER A 247 -18.86 6.29 -30.06
C SER A 247 -19.29 6.92 -28.75
N ALA A 248 -20.08 8.01 -28.82
CA ALA A 248 -20.61 8.71 -27.64
C ALA A 248 -21.29 7.76 -26.64
N GLY A 249 -22.07 6.79 -27.15
CA GLY A 249 -22.74 5.79 -26.29
C GLY A 249 -21.79 4.86 -25.52
N THR A 250 -20.57 4.62 -26.02
CA THR A 250 -19.56 3.82 -25.30
C THR A 250 -18.94 4.62 -24.16
N SER A 251 -18.61 5.89 -24.41
CA SER A 251 -18.10 6.80 -23.38
C SER A 251 -19.12 7.02 -22.27
N ASP A 252 -20.39 7.28 -22.64
CA ASP A 252 -21.49 7.46 -21.68
C ASP A 252 -21.72 6.22 -20.82
N GLY A 253 -21.72 5.03 -21.44
CA GLY A 253 -21.84 3.76 -20.72
C GLY A 253 -20.71 3.54 -19.71
N PHE A 254 -19.47 3.86 -20.10
CA PHE A 254 -18.31 3.74 -19.22
C PHE A 254 -18.38 4.72 -18.04
N ILE A 255 -18.64 6.01 -18.30
CA ILE A 255 -18.74 7.03 -17.26
C ILE A 255 -19.88 6.71 -16.29
N LYS A 256 -21.04 6.24 -16.78
CA LYS A 256 -22.16 5.81 -15.92
C LYS A 256 -21.79 4.68 -14.94
N LEU A 257 -20.92 3.74 -15.35
CA LEU A 257 -20.44 2.70 -14.44
C LEU A 257 -19.56 3.29 -13.32
N LEU A 258 -18.76 4.31 -13.62
CA LEU A 258 -17.88 4.98 -12.65
C LEU A 258 -18.63 5.91 -11.68
N GLN A 259 -19.82 6.38 -12.04
CA GLN A 259 -20.64 7.23 -11.17
C GLN A 259 -21.17 6.49 -9.92
N ARG A 260 -21.23 5.15 -9.96
CA ARG A 260 -21.77 4.35 -8.83
C ARG A 260 -20.73 4.16 -7.73
N ARG A 261 -20.71 5.09 -6.77
CA ARG A 261 -19.90 4.98 -5.53
C ARG A 261 -20.09 3.61 -4.87
N GLY A 262 -19.02 3.01 -4.35
CA GLY A 262 -19.09 1.71 -3.68
C GLY A 262 -19.08 0.50 -4.61
N ARG A 263 -19.06 0.70 -5.94
CA ARG A 263 -19.15 -0.37 -6.94
C ARG A 263 -18.35 -0.11 -8.23
N ALA A 264 -17.66 1.02 -8.34
CA ALA A 264 -16.97 1.39 -9.58
C ALA A 264 -15.68 0.59 -9.77
N GLY A 265 -14.93 0.36 -8.69
CA GLY A 265 -13.77 -0.54 -8.68
C GLY A 265 -14.15 -1.96 -9.11
N TYR A 266 -15.27 -2.48 -8.61
CA TYR A 266 -15.80 -3.79 -9.02
C TYR A 266 -16.11 -3.87 -10.53
N ALA A 267 -16.73 -2.84 -11.10
CA ALA A 267 -17.00 -2.80 -12.53
C ALA A 267 -15.71 -2.74 -13.36
N LEU A 268 -14.73 -1.94 -12.94
CA LEU A 268 -13.41 -1.86 -13.56
C LEU A 268 -12.69 -3.22 -13.55
N ARG A 269 -12.78 -3.97 -12.44
CA ARG A 269 -12.26 -5.34 -12.33
C ARG A 269 -12.88 -6.27 -13.38
N LEU A 270 -14.21 -6.29 -13.49
CA LEU A 270 -14.90 -7.13 -14.48
C LEU A 270 -14.52 -6.75 -15.92
N MET A 271 -14.40 -5.45 -16.20
CA MET A 271 -13.95 -4.95 -17.49
C MET A 271 -12.50 -5.37 -17.78
N HIS A 272 -11.63 -5.33 -16.78
CA HIS A 272 -10.24 -5.78 -16.92
C HIS A 272 -10.17 -7.29 -17.21
N GLU A 273 -10.89 -8.09 -16.45
CA GLU A 273 -10.87 -9.56 -16.56
C GLU A 273 -11.51 -10.08 -17.86
N SER A 274 -12.42 -9.33 -18.47
CA SER A 274 -12.96 -9.65 -19.80
C SER A 274 -12.11 -9.08 -20.94
N GLY A 275 -11.06 -8.32 -20.64
CA GLY A 275 -10.24 -7.60 -21.62
C GLY A 275 -10.89 -6.31 -22.16
N PHE A 276 -12.15 -6.04 -21.80
CA PHE A 276 -12.94 -4.91 -22.25
C PHE A 276 -12.34 -3.55 -21.82
N LEU A 277 -11.71 -3.48 -20.64
CA LEU A 277 -11.09 -2.23 -20.14
C LEU A 277 -10.02 -1.69 -21.09
N THR A 278 -9.11 -2.56 -21.54
CA THR A 278 -8.04 -2.19 -22.50
C THR A 278 -8.57 -1.85 -23.89
N ARG A 279 -9.87 -2.06 -24.12
CA ARG A 279 -10.57 -1.65 -25.33
C ARG A 279 -11.11 -0.22 -25.21
N ILE A 280 -11.63 0.16 -24.04
CA ILE A 280 -12.10 1.52 -23.79
C ILE A 280 -10.91 2.47 -23.55
N VAL A 281 -9.89 1.97 -22.84
CA VAL A 281 -8.65 2.69 -22.52
C VAL A 281 -7.45 1.89 -23.04
N PRO A 282 -7.12 2.00 -24.34
CA PRO A 282 -5.99 1.29 -24.96
C PRO A 282 -4.65 1.48 -24.26
N GLU A 283 -4.44 2.68 -23.70
CA GLU A 283 -3.24 3.03 -22.96
C GLU A 283 -3.02 2.10 -21.76
N PHE A 284 -4.10 1.56 -21.17
CA PHE A 284 -4.04 0.65 -20.04
C PHE A 284 -3.30 -0.65 -20.37
N ARG A 285 -3.28 -1.07 -21.65
CA ARG A 285 -2.50 -2.24 -22.09
C ARG A 285 -1.01 -2.14 -21.72
N SER A 286 -0.47 -0.92 -21.66
CA SER A 286 0.95 -0.74 -21.33
C SER A 286 1.28 -1.03 -19.86
N VAL A 287 0.30 -0.87 -18.98
CA VAL A 287 0.40 -1.16 -17.54
C VAL A 287 -0.21 -2.51 -17.15
N THR A 288 -0.99 -3.14 -18.04
CA THR A 288 -1.49 -4.51 -17.87
C THR A 288 -0.35 -5.51 -17.70
N LEU A 289 -0.38 -6.29 -16.62
CA LEU A 289 0.65 -7.27 -16.24
C LEU A 289 2.07 -6.67 -16.21
N LEU A 290 2.19 -5.39 -15.87
CA LEU A 290 3.46 -4.71 -15.69
C LEU A 290 3.93 -4.93 -14.25
N ALA A 291 4.86 -5.86 -14.05
CA ALA A 291 5.63 -5.89 -12.80
C ALA A 291 6.54 -4.66 -12.78
N GLN A 292 6.53 -3.92 -11.68
CA GLN A 292 7.60 -2.97 -11.41
C GLN A 292 8.71 -3.71 -10.69
N HIS A 293 9.96 -3.50 -11.09
CA HIS A 293 11.11 -4.00 -10.34
C HIS A 293 11.55 -2.95 -9.30
N ASP A 294 10.59 -2.41 -8.55
CA ASP A 294 10.84 -1.50 -7.43
C ASP A 294 10.42 -2.17 -6.11
N LEU A 295 11.01 -1.72 -5.01
CA LEU A 295 10.84 -2.38 -3.72
C LEU A 295 9.45 -2.13 -3.14
N TYR A 296 8.67 -1.20 -3.68
CA TYR A 296 7.47 -0.69 -3.03
C TYR A 296 6.23 -1.52 -3.37
N HIS A 297 6.04 -1.95 -4.62
CA HIS A 297 4.77 -2.54 -5.06
C HIS A 297 4.72 -4.06 -4.89
N HIS A 298 3.71 -4.56 -4.16
CA HIS A 298 3.48 -6.00 -4.06
C HIS A 298 2.77 -6.58 -5.30
N TYR A 299 2.10 -5.73 -6.08
CA TYR A 299 1.27 -6.09 -7.21
C TYR A 299 1.80 -5.50 -8.51
N THR A 300 1.37 -6.04 -9.65
CA THR A 300 1.53 -5.35 -10.95
C THR A 300 0.74 -4.04 -10.97
N VAL A 301 1.15 -3.10 -11.83
CA VAL A 301 0.57 -1.75 -11.88
C VAL A 301 -0.95 -1.76 -12.11
N ASP A 302 -1.45 -2.62 -12.99
CA ASP A 302 -2.88 -2.80 -13.25
C ASP A 302 -3.64 -3.35 -12.04
N GLU A 303 -3.09 -4.35 -11.36
CA GLU A 303 -3.70 -4.95 -10.18
C GLU A 303 -3.73 -3.96 -9.01
N HIS A 304 -2.62 -3.25 -8.77
CA HIS A 304 -2.54 -2.15 -7.82
C HIS A 304 -3.61 -1.08 -8.11
N THR A 305 -3.70 -0.64 -9.37
CA THR A 305 -4.67 0.38 -9.79
C THR A 305 -6.12 -0.05 -9.52
N LEU A 306 -6.44 -1.31 -9.82
CA LEU A 306 -7.79 -1.85 -9.59
C LEU A 306 -8.08 -2.04 -8.11
N LYS A 307 -7.05 -2.43 -7.32
CA LYS A 307 -7.15 -2.53 -5.87
C LYS A 307 -7.36 -1.18 -5.21
N ALA A 308 -6.76 -0.11 -5.73
CA ALA A 308 -6.99 1.26 -5.27
C ALA A 308 -8.46 1.66 -5.50
N ALA A 309 -9.01 1.38 -6.69
CA ALA A 309 -10.42 1.64 -6.97
C ALA A 309 -11.36 0.82 -6.06
N GLU A 310 -11.08 -0.46 -5.83
CA GLU A 310 -11.83 -1.31 -4.88
C GLU A 310 -11.72 -0.81 -3.44
N THR A 311 -10.59 -0.19 -3.06
CA THR A 311 -10.42 0.38 -1.72
C THR A 311 -11.39 1.53 -1.47
N LEU A 312 -11.70 2.34 -2.49
CA LEU A 312 -12.75 3.36 -2.41
C LEU A 312 -14.15 2.73 -2.35
N ASP A 313 -14.37 1.62 -3.06
CA ASP A 313 -15.63 0.88 -2.98
C ASP A 313 -15.86 0.35 -1.54
N ASP A 314 -14.82 -0.21 -0.94
CA ASP A 314 -14.82 -0.73 0.44
C ASP A 314 -15.02 0.41 1.45
N LEU A 315 -14.36 1.56 1.26
CA LEU A 315 -14.51 2.73 2.12
C LEU A 315 -15.98 3.20 2.19
N HIS A 316 -16.66 3.26 1.03
CA HIS A 316 -18.06 3.69 0.95
C HIS A 316 -19.01 2.81 1.78
N THR A 317 -18.73 1.51 1.89
CA THR A 317 -19.59 0.55 2.62
C THR A 317 -19.08 0.17 4.00
N SER A 318 -17.95 0.73 4.41
CA SER A 318 -17.28 0.41 5.68
C SER A 318 -18.05 0.94 6.88
N SER A 319 -18.27 0.08 7.88
CA SER A 319 -18.76 0.44 9.22
C SER A 319 -17.65 0.77 10.23
N ASP A 320 -16.39 0.77 9.78
CA ASP A 320 -15.23 1.07 10.62
C ASP A 320 -15.22 2.53 11.06
N LYS A 321 -15.20 2.75 12.38
CA LYS A 321 -15.20 4.08 12.98
C LYS A 321 -13.93 4.86 12.66
N HIS A 322 -12.77 4.19 12.56
CA HIS A 322 -11.50 4.84 12.25
C HIS A 322 -11.45 5.41 10.83
N ARG A 323 -12.30 4.92 9.91
CA ARG A 323 -12.42 5.40 8.53
C ARG A 323 -13.61 6.32 8.30
N SER A 324 -14.35 6.68 9.35
CA SER A 324 -15.58 7.48 9.25
C SER A 324 -15.34 8.86 8.65
N HIS A 325 -14.22 9.50 9.02
CA HIS A 325 -13.84 10.80 8.50
C HIS A 325 -13.52 10.77 6.99
N LEU A 326 -12.82 9.73 6.50
CA LEU A 326 -12.57 9.55 5.07
C LEU A 326 -13.86 9.26 4.28
N ARG A 327 -14.78 8.48 4.88
CA ARG A 327 -16.08 8.21 4.27
C ARG A 327 -16.91 9.49 4.12
N ALA A 328 -16.91 10.36 5.13
CA ALA A 328 -17.55 11.67 5.03
C ALA A 328 -16.97 12.51 3.88
N VAL A 329 -15.63 12.53 3.72
CA VAL A 329 -15.00 13.21 2.57
C VAL A 329 -15.42 12.59 1.23
N LEU A 330 -15.54 11.26 1.14
CA LEU A 330 -16.04 10.59 -0.07
C LEU A 330 -17.51 10.94 -0.40
N GLU A 331 -18.33 11.23 0.62
CA GLU A 331 -19.70 11.69 0.44
C GLU A 331 -19.77 13.15 -0.04
N GLU A 332 -18.80 13.99 0.35
CA GLU A 332 -18.65 15.38 -0.11
C GLU A 332 -18.17 15.50 -1.57
N VAL A 333 -17.50 14.49 -2.14
CA VAL A 333 -17.00 14.53 -3.53
C VAL A 333 -18.18 14.65 -4.51
N GLU A 334 -18.22 15.71 -5.32
CA GLU A 334 -19.34 15.97 -6.23
C GLU A 334 -19.38 14.97 -7.38
N GLU A 335 -18.24 14.77 -8.05
CA GLU A 335 -18.13 14.01 -9.30
C GLU A 335 -17.39 12.68 -9.09
N ALA A 336 -18.10 11.67 -8.61
CA ALA A 336 -17.52 10.34 -8.32
C ALA A 336 -16.78 9.73 -9.53
N ALA A 337 -17.32 9.88 -10.75
CA ALA A 337 -16.70 9.34 -11.95
C ALA A 337 -15.32 9.96 -12.23
N THR A 338 -15.15 11.26 -11.95
CA THR A 338 -13.85 11.95 -12.06
C THR A 338 -12.83 11.33 -11.12
N LEU A 339 -13.20 11.10 -9.86
CA LEU A 339 -12.33 10.45 -8.87
C LEU A 339 -11.92 9.04 -9.31
N TYR A 340 -12.88 8.16 -9.66
CA TYR A 340 -12.55 6.79 -10.08
C TYR A 340 -11.75 6.75 -11.38
N LEU A 341 -11.99 7.69 -12.31
CA LEU A 341 -11.17 7.81 -13.51
C LEU A 341 -9.75 8.27 -13.19
N ALA A 342 -9.57 9.23 -12.27
CA ALA A 342 -8.25 9.64 -11.81
C ALA A 342 -7.50 8.47 -11.13
N VAL A 343 -8.18 7.68 -10.29
CA VAL A 343 -7.63 6.46 -9.69
C VAL A 343 -7.22 5.46 -10.77
N LEU A 344 -8.04 5.24 -11.80
CA LEU A 344 -7.68 4.35 -12.90
C LEU A 344 -6.44 4.83 -13.69
N LEU A 345 -6.18 6.13 -13.70
CA LEU A 345 -5.16 6.75 -14.55
C LEU A 345 -3.91 7.23 -13.82
N HIS A 346 -3.88 7.25 -12.47
CA HIS A 346 -2.81 7.87 -11.69
C HIS A 346 -1.41 7.37 -12.10
N ASP A 347 -1.31 6.06 -12.39
CA ASP A 347 -0.06 5.39 -12.75
C ASP A 347 0.05 4.98 -14.22
N ILE A 348 -0.84 5.47 -15.09
CA ILE A 348 -0.89 5.10 -16.51
C ILE A 348 0.41 5.41 -17.29
N GLY A 349 1.25 6.29 -16.73
CA GLY A 349 2.55 6.66 -17.29
C GLY A 349 3.69 5.69 -17.00
N LYS A 350 3.50 4.67 -16.14
CA LYS A 350 4.53 3.68 -15.78
C LYS A 350 4.90 2.76 -16.97
N GLY A 351 6.05 2.08 -16.87
CA GLY A 351 6.52 1.11 -17.89
C GLY A 351 7.14 1.71 -19.15
N ARG A 352 7.54 2.99 -19.12
CA ARG A 352 8.16 3.70 -20.25
C ARG A 352 9.42 4.50 -19.89
N GLY A 353 10.12 4.11 -18.81
CA GLY A 353 11.27 4.85 -18.28
C GLY A 353 10.87 6.02 -17.34
N PRO A 354 11.85 6.87 -16.93
CA PRO A 354 11.64 7.91 -15.93
C PRO A 354 10.57 8.94 -16.34
N GLY A 355 10.01 9.65 -15.35
CA GLY A 355 9.00 10.68 -15.57
C GLY A 355 7.61 10.12 -15.87
N HIS A 356 7.10 9.22 -15.04
CA HIS A 356 5.75 8.66 -15.23
C HIS A 356 4.65 9.70 -15.01
N ILE A 357 4.83 10.66 -14.11
CA ILE A 357 3.82 11.70 -13.82
C ILE A 357 3.53 12.59 -15.04
N PRO A 358 4.50 13.33 -15.63
CA PRO A 358 4.20 14.18 -16.80
C PRO A 358 3.68 13.38 -17.99
N ARG A 359 4.13 12.13 -18.14
CA ARG A 359 3.64 11.21 -19.17
C ARG A 359 2.20 10.79 -18.90
N GLY A 360 1.88 10.48 -17.64
CA GLY A 360 0.54 10.12 -17.17
C GLY A 360 -0.45 11.23 -17.47
N VAL A 361 -0.09 12.48 -17.19
CA VAL A 361 -0.93 13.65 -17.50
C VAL A 361 -1.23 13.78 -18.98
N LYS A 362 -0.21 13.65 -19.87
CA LYS A 362 -0.40 13.68 -21.32
C LYS A 362 -1.26 12.51 -21.84
N LEU A 363 -1.22 11.36 -21.17
CA LEU A 363 -2.08 10.21 -21.49
C LEU A 363 -3.52 10.49 -21.01
N ALA A 364 -3.68 10.96 -19.77
CA ALA A 364 -4.96 11.31 -19.19
C ALA A 364 -5.71 12.36 -20.03
N GLU A 365 -5.02 13.42 -20.48
CA GLU A 365 -5.62 14.44 -21.36
C GLU A 365 -6.23 13.82 -22.65
N ARG A 366 -5.49 12.93 -23.31
CA ARG A 366 -5.96 12.23 -24.51
C ARG A 366 -7.14 11.30 -24.22
N ILE A 367 -7.10 10.61 -23.09
CA ILE A 367 -8.16 9.71 -22.64
C ILE A 367 -9.43 10.50 -22.31
N CYS A 368 -9.33 11.57 -21.52
CA CYS A 368 -10.46 12.43 -21.16
C CYS A 368 -11.14 13.03 -22.39
N ARG A 369 -10.35 13.52 -23.36
CA ARG A 369 -10.86 14.05 -24.63
C ARG A 369 -11.61 12.99 -25.43
N ARG A 370 -11.08 11.77 -25.52
CA ARG A 370 -11.71 10.64 -26.22
C ARG A 370 -13.00 10.17 -25.53
N LEU A 371 -13.02 10.22 -24.20
CA LEU A 371 -14.20 9.91 -23.40
C LEU A 371 -15.24 11.05 -23.36
N GLY A 372 -14.96 12.19 -24.00
CA GLY A 372 -15.91 13.31 -24.08
C GLY A 372 -16.19 13.99 -22.74
N LEU A 373 -15.24 13.98 -21.81
CA LEU A 373 -15.39 14.67 -20.53
C LEU A 373 -15.52 16.19 -20.73
N LYS A 374 -16.31 16.83 -19.87
CA LYS A 374 -16.35 18.30 -19.79
C LYS A 374 -14.96 18.82 -19.40
N GLU A 375 -14.63 20.03 -19.85
CA GLU A 375 -13.32 20.63 -19.61
C GLU A 375 -12.94 20.68 -18.12
N ASN A 376 -13.89 21.01 -17.24
CA ASN A 376 -13.65 21.04 -15.79
C ASN A 376 -13.30 19.64 -15.24
N GLN A 377 -14.04 18.60 -15.64
CA GLN A 377 -13.77 17.21 -15.22
C GLN A 377 -12.41 16.73 -15.75
N ALA A 378 -12.10 17.03 -17.01
CA ALA A 378 -10.81 16.68 -17.61
C ALA A 378 -9.63 17.35 -16.88
N ARG A 379 -9.77 18.65 -16.54
CA ARG A 379 -8.78 19.39 -15.74
C ARG A 379 -8.57 18.78 -14.36
N GLN A 380 -9.65 18.39 -13.67
CA GLN A 380 -9.56 17.71 -12.38
C GLN A 380 -8.84 16.35 -12.47
N VAL A 381 -9.17 15.51 -13.46
CA VAL A 381 -8.44 14.23 -13.67
C VAL A 381 -6.95 14.48 -13.90
N MET A 382 -6.62 15.45 -14.76
CA MET A 382 -5.23 15.79 -15.05
C MET A 382 -4.49 16.30 -13.81
N LEU A 383 -5.12 17.15 -12.99
CA LEU A 383 -4.58 17.66 -11.73
C LEU A 383 -4.29 16.50 -10.74
N LEU A 384 -5.24 15.59 -10.56
CA LEU A 384 -5.09 14.44 -9.67
C LEU A 384 -3.97 13.50 -10.14
N VAL A 385 -3.88 13.21 -11.44
CA VAL A 385 -2.78 12.42 -12.01
C VAL A 385 -1.45 13.15 -11.85
N GLN A 386 -1.40 14.47 -12.00
CA GLN A 386 -0.20 15.29 -11.81
C GLN A 386 0.28 15.27 -10.35
N HIS A 387 -0.65 15.21 -9.39
CA HIS A 387 -0.36 15.35 -7.97
C HIS A 387 -0.52 14.09 -7.13
N HIS A 388 -0.76 12.91 -7.72
CA HIS A 388 -1.09 11.69 -6.97
C HIS A 388 -0.07 11.30 -5.89
N VAL A 389 1.24 11.58 -6.08
CA VAL A 389 2.27 11.35 -5.03
C VAL A 389 2.49 12.54 -4.10
N THR A 390 2.01 13.73 -4.46
CA THR A 390 2.37 15.00 -3.81
C THR A 390 1.94 15.01 -2.35
N MET A 391 0.69 14.62 -2.09
CA MET A 391 0.14 14.65 -0.73
C MET A 391 0.82 13.64 0.19
N ALA A 392 1.07 12.42 -0.29
CA ALA A 392 1.81 11.40 0.45
C ALA A 392 3.25 11.84 0.77
N HIS A 393 3.94 12.48 -0.20
CA HIS A 393 5.29 12.99 0.00
C HIS A 393 5.33 14.14 0.99
N LEU A 394 4.45 15.14 0.84
CA LEU A 394 4.40 16.28 1.75
C LEU A 394 4.11 15.84 3.19
N ALA A 395 3.07 15.01 3.38
CA ALA A 395 2.68 14.54 4.70
C ALA A 395 3.78 13.75 5.44
N GLN A 396 4.63 13.02 4.70
CA GLN A 396 5.65 12.16 5.29
C GLN A 396 7.04 12.79 5.36
N ARG A 397 7.35 13.76 4.48
CA ARG A 397 8.71 14.28 4.31
C ARG A 397 8.86 15.76 4.67
N ARG A 398 7.77 16.52 4.71
CA ARG A 398 7.83 17.96 5.03
C ARG A 398 7.32 18.23 6.44
N ASP A 399 7.80 19.31 7.03
CA ASP A 399 7.27 19.85 8.27
C ASP A 399 5.94 20.56 7.99
N LEU A 400 4.83 19.92 8.34
CA LEU A 400 3.47 20.47 8.16
C LEU A 400 3.16 21.68 9.05
N ASN A 401 4.09 21.99 9.96
CA ASN A 401 4.01 23.14 10.84
C ASN A 401 4.53 24.43 10.20
N GLU A 402 5.17 24.37 9.04
CA GLU A 402 5.52 25.55 8.26
C GLU A 402 4.28 26.05 7.50
N PRO A 403 3.77 27.26 7.77
CA PRO A 403 2.55 27.75 7.13
C PRO A 403 2.66 27.82 5.61
N GLN A 404 3.85 28.14 5.10
CA GLN A 404 4.11 28.20 3.66
C GLN A 404 3.92 26.84 2.98
N VAL A 405 4.30 25.73 3.63
CA VAL A 405 4.10 24.38 3.08
C VAL A 405 2.61 24.08 2.87
N ILE A 406 1.77 24.50 3.82
CA ILE A 406 0.32 24.34 3.74
C ILE A 406 -0.28 25.28 2.69
N ALA A 407 0.18 26.54 2.64
CA ALA A 407 -0.27 27.54 1.68
C ALA A 407 0.06 27.12 0.24
N ASP A 408 1.31 26.76 -0.04
CA ASP A 408 1.76 26.31 -1.36
C ASP A 408 0.99 25.06 -1.80
N PHE A 409 0.72 24.13 -0.87
CA PHE A 409 -0.07 22.95 -1.15
C PHE A 409 -1.53 23.31 -1.49
N ALA A 410 -2.18 24.13 -0.66
CA ALA A 410 -3.57 24.55 -0.87
C ALA A 410 -3.73 25.31 -2.20
N GLU A 411 -2.82 26.25 -2.51
CA GLU A 411 -2.80 26.99 -3.77
C GLU A 411 -2.65 26.04 -4.96
N ARG A 412 -1.72 25.09 -4.87
CA ARG A 412 -1.45 24.12 -5.93
C ARG A 412 -2.63 23.19 -6.23
N ILE A 413 -3.42 22.84 -5.22
CA ILE A 413 -4.62 22.00 -5.39
C ILE A 413 -5.84 22.82 -5.82
N GLY A 414 -5.93 24.07 -5.37
CA GLY A 414 -6.86 25.08 -5.90
C GLY A 414 -8.27 25.00 -5.33
N THR A 415 -8.96 23.85 -5.40
CA THR A 415 -10.37 23.73 -4.93
C THR A 415 -10.56 22.66 -3.85
N LEU A 416 -11.59 22.85 -3.01
CA LEU A 416 -11.91 21.91 -1.94
C LEU A 416 -12.29 20.52 -2.49
N ASP A 417 -13.05 20.46 -3.58
CA ASP A 417 -13.40 19.18 -4.23
C ASP A 417 -12.14 18.47 -4.78
N ALA A 418 -11.18 19.21 -5.34
CA ALA A 418 -9.89 18.63 -5.76
C ALA A 418 -9.06 18.13 -4.56
N LEU A 419 -9.07 18.84 -3.44
CA LEU A 419 -8.43 18.42 -2.19
C LEU A 419 -9.06 17.13 -1.64
N ASN A 420 -10.40 17.05 -1.63
CA ASN A 420 -11.15 15.87 -1.23
C ASN A 420 -10.80 14.66 -2.10
N MET A 421 -10.82 14.84 -3.43
CA MET A 421 -10.44 13.78 -4.37
C MET A 421 -8.98 13.36 -4.23
N LEU A 422 -8.05 14.29 -4.01
CA LEU A 422 -6.63 13.97 -3.84
C LEU A 422 -6.37 13.20 -2.54
N LEU A 423 -7.04 13.56 -1.43
CA LEU A 423 -6.99 12.80 -0.19
C LEU A 423 -7.41 11.35 -0.43
N LEU A 424 -8.55 11.15 -1.09
CA LEU A 424 -9.12 9.83 -1.34
C LEU A 424 -8.27 9.01 -2.30
N LEU A 425 -7.73 9.62 -3.37
CA LEU A 425 -6.78 8.98 -4.27
C LEU A 425 -5.52 8.54 -3.51
N THR A 426 -4.95 9.42 -2.69
CA THR A 426 -3.75 9.12 -1.90
C THR A 426 -3.99 7.99 -0.89
N TYR A 427 -5.14 8.02 -0.20
CA TYR A 427 -5.56 6.94 0.70
C TYR A 427 -5.69 5.60 -0.03
N ALA A 428 -6.36 5.60 -1.19
CA ALA A 428 -6.59 4.41 -1.99
C ALA A 428 -5.27 3.81 -2.53
N ASP A 429 -4.40 4.66 -3.05
CA ASP A 429 -3.06 4.30 -3.55
C ASP A 429 -2.24 3.61 -2.44
N LEU A 430 -2.04 4.29 -1.30
CA LEU A 430 -1.24 3.75 -0.19
C LEU A 430 -1.77 2.43 0.38
N ASN A 431 -3.10 2.22 0.39
CA ASN A 431 -3.71 0.95 0.81
C ASN A 431 -3.53 -0.16 -0.24
N ALA A 432 -3.45 0.19 -1.52
CA ALA A 432 -3.32 -0.74 -2.63
C ALA A 432 -1.87 -1.20 -2.89
N VAL A 433 -0.87 -0.62 -2.23
CA VAL A 433 0.55 -1.02 -2.40
C VAL A 433 0.83 -2.40 -1.79
N GLY A 434 0.34 -2.66 -0.57
CA GLY A 434 0.54 -3.93 0.13
C GLY A 434 0.35 -3.84 1.65
N PRO A 435 0.37 -5.00 2.36
CA PRO A 435 0.19 -5.05 3.81
C PRO A 435 1.24 -4.23 4.55
N GLY A 436 0.81 -3.43 5.53
CA GLY A 436 1.69 -2.64 6.39
C GLY A 436 2.26 -1.36 5.79
N VAL A 437 1.90 -1.00 4.54
CA VAL A 437 2.27 0.29 3.93
C VAL A 437 1.39 1.41 4.48
N TRP A 438 0.06 1.22 4.46
CA TRP A 438 -0.88 2.09 5.17
C TRP A 438 -0.85 1.75 6.67
N THR A 439 -0.55 2.76 7.49
CA THR A 439 -0.45 2.65 8.95
C THR A 439 -1.27 3.74 9.62
N GLU A 440 -1.61 3.55 10.91
CA GLU A 440 -2.32 4.56 11.70
C GLU A 440 -1.54 5.89 11.75
N TRP A 441 -0.21 5.83 11.83
CA TRP A 441 0.65 7.03 11.75
C TRP A 441 0.53 7.78 10.42
N LYS A 442 0.65 7.08 9.29
CA LYS A 442 0.49 7.71 7.97
C LYS A 442 -0.92 8.27 7.79
N ALA A 443 -1.94 7.62 8.35
CA ALA A 443 -3.30 8.13 8.36
C ALA A 443 -3.39 9.47 9.10
N THR A 444 -2.78 9.58 10.29
CA THR A 444 -2.73 10.82 11.07
C THR A 444 -2.03 11.95 10.30
N LEU A 445 -0.86 11.69 9.72
CA LEU A 445 -0.12 12.68 8.94
C LEU A 445 -0.91 13.19 7.72
N LEU A 446 -1.51 12.26 6.97
CA LEU A 446 -2.30 12.61 5.79
C LEU A 446 -3.55 13.42 6.17
N TRP A 447 -4.21 13.03 7.27
CA TRP A 447 -5.38 13.73 7.78
C TRP A 447 -5.05 15.11 8.34
N ASP A 448 -3.89 15.29 8.96
CA ASP A 448 -3.42 16.57 9.46
C ASP A 448 -3.18 17.57 8.31
N LEU A 449 -2.44 17.16 7.27
CA LEU A 449 -2.25 17.97 6.06
C LEU A 449 -3.59 18.36 5.43
N TYR A 450 -4.52 17.41 5.29
CA TYR A 450 -5.84 17.66 4.74
C TYR A 450 -6.62 18.70 5.55
N ARG A 451 -6.67 18.54 6.89
CA ARG A 451 -7.42 19.46 7.75
C ARG A 451 -6.86 20.88 7.70
N ARG A 452 -5.53 21.03 7.78
CA ARG A 452 -4.87 22.34 7.71
C ARG A 452 -5.13 23.02 6.36
N ALA A 453 -5.01 22.28 5.25
CA ALA A 453 -5.30 22.79 3.91
C ALA A 453 -6.79 23.16 3.75
N LYS A 454 -7.72 22.30 4.20
CA LYS A 454 -9.16 22.57 4.16
C LYS A 454 -9.50 23.85 4.94
N LYS A 455 -8.97 23.99 6.15
CA LYS A 455 -9.19 25.16 7.02
C LYS A 455 -8.72 26.46 6.36
N LEU A 456 -7.53 26.44 5.74
CA LEU A 456 -6.99 27.58 5.00
C LEU A 456 -7.88 27.95 3.80
N MET A 457 -8.37 26.94 3.05
CA MET A 457 -9.19 27.15 1.86
C MET A 457 -10.62 27.62 2.17
N THR A 458 -11.17 27.25 3.33
CA THR A 458 -12.52 27.70 3.76
C THR A 458 -12.50 29.05 4.45
N GLY A 459 -11.31 29.58 4.80
CA GLY A 459 -11.18 30.84 5.52
C GLY A 459 -11.66 30.78 6.96
N GLU A 460 -11.69 29.58 7.56
CA GLU A 460 -12.07 29.39 8.98
C GLU A 460 -11.08 30.07 9.95
N ASP A 461 -9.89 30.47 9.48
CA ASP A 461 -8.95 31.34 10.18
C ASP A 461 -8.83 32.70 9.46
N LEU A 462 -9.85 33.56 9.61
CA LEU A 462 -9.62 35.00 9.46
C LEU A 462 -8.56 35.43 10.50
N PRO A 463 -7.66 36.38 10.18
CA PRO A 463 -6.58 36.76 11.08
C PRO A 463 -7.15 37.32 12.39
N VAL A 464 -7.11 36.49 13.42
CA VAL A 464 -7.15 36.93 14.81
C VAL A 464 -5.80 37.59 15.10
N ASP A 465 -5.83 38.73 15.78
CA ASP A 465 -4.63 39.42 16.23
C ASP A 465 -3.68 38.45 16.96
N GLU A 466 -2.41 38.38 16.55
CA GLU A 466 -1.41 37.44 17.12
C GLU A 466 -1.26 37.61 18.63
N ALA A 467 -1.36 38.85 19.12
CA ALA A 467 -1.33 39.12 20.55
C ALA A 467 -2.52 38.50 21.29
N SER A 468 -3.71 38.55 20.67
CA SER A 468 -4.93 37.92 21.19
C SER A 468 -4.82 36.39 21.21
N LEU A 469 -4.29 35.77 20.14
CA LEU A 469 -4.05 34.31 20.10
C LEU A 469 -3.04 33.86 21.16
N LEU A 470 -1.95 34.62 21.35
CA LEU A 470 -0.96 34.31 22.39
C LEU A 470 -1.56 34.44 23.79
N ALA A 471 -2.42 35.44 24.02
CA ALA A 471 -3.12 35.62 25.29
C ALA A 471 -4.07 34.44 25.57
N GLU A 472 -4.90 34.04 24.59
CA GLU A 472 -5.78 32.88 24.69
C GLU A 472 -4.99 31.59 24.95
N PHE A 473 -3.88 31.39 24.24
CA PHE A 473 -3.00 30.24 24.42
C PHE A 473 -2.44 30.17 25.85
N LYS A 474 -1.94 31.30 26.39
CA LYS A 474 -1.46 31.38 27.79
C LYS A 474 -2.57 31.07 28.78
N GLU A 475 -3.79 31.55 28.56
CA GLU A 475 -4.94 31.26 29.41
C GLU A 475 -5.34 29.79 29.39
N GLU A 476 -5.34 29.13 28.23
CA GLU A 476 -5.61 27.70 28.11
C GLU A 476 -4.56 26.84 28.81
N ILE A 477 -3.29 27.25 28.76
CA ILE A 477 -2.21 26.61 29.53
C ILE A 477 -2.50 26.76 31.02
N ALA A 478 -2.80 27.98 31.48
CA ALA A 478 -3.09 28.25 32.90
C ALA A 478 -4.28 27.42 33.40
N LYS A 479 -5.34 27.30 32.59
CA LYS A 479 -6.50 26.44 32.90
C LYS A 479 -6.11 24.97 33.03
N SER A 480 -5.18 24.49 32.20
CA SER A 480 -4.72 23.10 32.21
C SER A 480 -3.80 22.79 33.41
N LEU A 481 -2.96 23.75 33.82
CA LEU A 481 -2.01 23.60 34.94
C LEU A 481 -2.66 23.77 36.32
N GLY A 482 -3.77 24.49 36.41
CA GLY A 482 -4.39 24.85 37.68
C GLY A 482 -3.55 25.87 38.48
N PRO A 483 -3.90 26.15 39.74
CA PRO A 483 -3.29 27.24 40.53
C PRO A 483 -1.87 26.93 41.05
N SER A 484 -1.36 25.72 40.85
CA SER A 484 -0.05 25.26 41.37
C SER A 484 1.16 25.87 40.66
N ILE A 485 0.99 26.33 39.42
CA ILE A 485 2.06 26.97 38.64
C ILE A 485 1.68 28.44 38.39
N PRO A 486 2.50 29.41 38.85
CA PRO A 486 2.22 30.82 38.60
C PRO A 486 2.18 31.17 37.11
N PHE A 487 1.34 32.13 36.73
CA PHE A 487 1.25 32.60 35.33
C PHE A 487 2.61 33.10 34.80
N SER A 488 3.44 33.69 35.67
CA SER A 488 4.80 34.13 35.32
C SER A 488 5.71 33.00 34.84
N GLU A 489 5.52 31.76 35.32
CA GLU A 489 6.29 30.60 34.83
C GLU A 489 5.83 30.17 33.43
N ILE A 490 4.55 30.32 33.11
CA ILE A 490 4.02 30.12 31.75
C ILE A 490 4.68 31.12 30.81
N GLU A 491 4.69 32.41 31.17
CA GLU A 491 5.32 33.45 30.35
C GLU A 491 6.82 33.22 30.17
N ARG A 492 7.52 32.86 31.26
CA ARG A 492 8.95 32.53 31.21
C ARG A 492 9.23 31.33 30.31
N HIS A 493 8.44 30.27 30.41
CA HIS A 493 8.60 29.08 29.59
C HIS A 493 8.45 29.39 28.10
N LEU A 494 7.40 30.12 27.73
CA LEU A 494 7.15 30.48 26.33
C LEU A 494 8.19 31.46 25.79
N ALA A 495 8.69 32.39 26.62
CA ALA A 495 9.71 33.37 26.21
C ALA A 495 11.09 32.75 25.94
N LEU A 496 11.40 31.60 26.55
CA LEU A 496 12.68 30.92 26.38
C LEU A 496 12.68 29.92 25.22
N LEU A 497 11.53 29.70 24.57
CA LEU A 497 11.38 28.75 23.47
C LEU A 497 11.36 29.48 22.13
N PRO A 498 11.79 28.80 21.04
CA PRO A 498 11.73 29.39 19.71
C PRO A 498 10.27 29.63 19.29
N ASP A 499 10.02 30.65 18.47
CA ASP A 499 8.68 31.02 17.95
C ASP A 499 7.93 29.83 17.33
N ARG A 500 8.66 28.87 16.76
CA ARG A 500 8.10 27.64 16.19
C ARG A 500 7.30 26.85 17.23
N TYR A 501 7.73 26.83 18.49
CA TYR A 501 7.07 26.09 19.56
C TYR A 501 5.59 26.49 19.72
N LEU A 502 5.30 27.79 19.66
CA LEU A 502 3.94 28.34 19.77
C LEU A 502 3.02 27.88 18.64
N ARG A 503 3.58 27.59 17.46
CA ARG A 503 2.81 27.16 16.28
C ARG A 503 2.48 25.67 16.29
N ILE A 504 3.29 24.85 16.97
CA ILE A 504 3.20 23.39 16.88
C ILE A 504 2.67 22.72 18.14
N THR A 505 2.72 23.43 19.27
CA THR A 505 2.39 22.86 20.57
C THR A 505 0.99 23.30 20.98
N SER A 506 0.11 22.36 21.31
CA SER A 506 -1.19 22.70 21.92
C SER A 506 -1.02 23.22 23.35
N ALA A 507 -2.00 23.97 23.87
CA ALA A 507 -1.96 24.47 25.24
C ALA A 507 -1.84 23.33 26.29
N THR A 508 -2.51 22.21 26.05
CA THR A 508 -2.42 21.00 26.89
C THR A 508 -1.03 20.36 26.87
N THR A 509 -0.38 20.35 25.71
CA THR A 509 0.99 19.81 25.56
C THR A 509 1.99 20.76 26.20
N ALA A 510 1.82 22.07 26.00
CA ALA A 510 2.66 23.08 26.62
C ALA A 510 2.56 23.05 28.16
N ALA A 511 1.36 22.85 28.71
CA ALA A 511 1.15 22.59 30.13
C ALA A 511 1.95 21.36 30.62
N THR A 512 1.92 20.26 29.86
CA THR A 512 2.71 19.07 30.18
C THR A 512 4.21 19.37 30.18
N HIS A 513 4.71 20.13 29.20
CA HIS A 513 6.11 20.53 29.12
C HIS A 513 6.54 21.39 30.31
N ILE A 514 5.68 22.32 30.76
CA ILE A 514 5.94 23.14 31.93
C ILE A 514 6.04 22.27 33.20
N CYS A 515 5.15 21.28 33.38
CA CYS A 515 5.27 20.34 34.49
C CYS A 515 6.61 19.58 34.48
N LEU A 516 7.06 19.11 33.32
CA LEU A 516 8.33 18.40 33.19
C LEU A 516 9.55 19.30 33.48
N VAL A 517 9.49 20.57 33.08
CA VAL A 517 10.51 21.57 33.42
C VAL A 517 10.57 21.80 34.94
N GLU A 518 9.41 21.85 35.61
CA GLU A 518 9.36 21.98 37.07
C GLU A 518 9.95 20.75 37.76
N GLU A 519 9.63 19.54 37.30
CA GLU A 519 10.22 18.28 37.81
C GLU A 519 11.75 18.23 37.63
N LEU A 520 12.27 18.78 36.52
CA LEU A 520 13.70 18.86 36.23
C LEU A 520 14.47 19.76 37.23
N LYS A 521 13.80 20.57 38.05
CA LYS A 521 14.47 21.32 39.12
C LYS A 521 15.06 20.40 40.20
N SER A 522 14.49 19.21 40.37
CA SER A 522 14.91 18.21 41.36
C SER A 522 15.51 16.94 40.76
N GLU A 523 15.25 16.67 39.49
CA GLU A 523 15.71 15.46 38.77
C GLU A 523 16.67 15.82 37.63
N ALA A 524 17.52 14.90 37.21
CA ALA A 524 18.41 15.10 36.05
C ALA A 524 17.68 14.96 34.69
N ILE A 525 16.54 14.25 34.70
CA ILE A 525 15.73 13.96 33.53
C ILE A 525 14.28 13.76 33.99
N ALA A 526 13.35 14.37 33.29
CA ALA A 526 11.91 14.18 33.46
C ALA A 526 11.31 13.68 32.14
N TRP A 527 10.20 12.94 32.20
CA TRP A 527 9.55 12.42 31.00
C TRP A 527 8.05 12.22 31.19
N CYS A 528 7.31 12.27 30.09
CA CYS A 528 5.89 11.94 30.05
C CYS A 528 5.62 10.93 28.94
N TRP A 529 4.87 9.88 29.27
CA TRP A 529 4.41 8.87 28.31
C TRP A 529 2.92 9.08 28.02
N LEU A 530 2.58 9.27 26.75
CA LEU A 530 1.19 9.37 26.30
C LEU A 530 0.90 8.27 25.28
N ARG A 531 -0.18 7.51 25.47
CA ARG A 531 -0.55 6.43 24.55
C ARG A 531 -1.62 6.89 23.57
N HIS A 532 -1.34 6.77 22.28
CA HIS A 532 -2.26 7.11 21.19
C HIS A 532 -2.83 5.82 20.59
N GLY A 533 -3.95 5.37 21.16
CA GLY A 533 -4.64 4.16 20.71
C GLY A 533 -3.79 2.89 20.86
N THR A 534 -3.81 2.04 19.84
CA THR A 534 -3.11 0.74 19.88
C THR A 534 -1.78 0.73 19.15
N ALA A 535 -1.53 1.67 18.24
CA ALA A 535 -0.36 1.66 17.37
C ALA A 535 0.80 2.54 17.85
N LEU A 536 0.53 3.58 18.64
CA LEU A 536 1.50 4.65 18.90
C LEU A 536 1.65 4.99 20.38
N THR A 537 2.87 5.35 20.75
CA THR A 537 3.24 5.91 22.05
C THR A 537 4.05 7.17 21.82
N GLU A 538 3.65 8.26 22.46
CA GLU A 538 4.41 9.50 22.56
C GLU A 538 5.25 9.49 23.83
N LEU A 539 6.50 9.93 23.71
CA LEU A 539 7.42 10.13 24.82
C LEU A 539 7.98 11.56 24.74
N THR A 540 7.63 12.39 25.71
CA THR A 540 8.30 13.67 25.93
C THR A 540 9.43 13.48 26.93
N ILE A 541 10.62 13.97 26.62
CA ILE A 541 11.80 13.95 27.48
C ILE A 541 12.23 15.39 27.74
N CYS A 542 12.41 15.74 29.00
CA CYS A 542 12.95 17.02 29.44
C CYS A 542 14.27 16.79 30.16
N THR A 543 15.35 17.43 29.71
CA THR A 543 16.69 17.33 30.35
C THR A 543 17.57 18.52 30.01
N ARG A 544 18.78 18.60 30.56
CA ARG A 544 19.78 19.61 30.18
C ARG A 544 20.37 19.25 28.81
N ASP A 545 20.33 20.20 27.89
CA ASP A 545 20.87 20.03 26.56
C ASP A 545 22.40 19.92 26.61
N ARG A 546 22.95 19.11 25.71
CA ARG A 546 24.38 18.91 25.54
C ARG A 546 24.67 18.31 24.17
N HIS A 547 25.88 18.52 23.71
CA HIS A 547 26.35 17.94 22.45
C HIS A 547 26.11 16.43 22.37
N GLY A 548 25.41 15.99 21.33
CA GLY A 548 25.10 14.57 21.10
C GLY A 548 23.93 14.01 21.92
N LEU A 549 23.15 14.83 22.62
CA LEU A 549 21.97 14.38 23.38
C LEU A 549 21.02 13.55 22.51
N VAL A 550 20.61 14.07 21.36
CA VAL A 550 19.70 13.38 20.41
C VAL A 550 20.27 12.04 19.97
N ALA A 551 21.59 11.95 19.72
CA ALA A 551 22.24 10.70 19.37
C ALA A 551 22.18 9.68 20.53
N ALA A 552 22.36 10.13 21.77
CA ALA A 552 22.25 9.28 22.96
C ALA A 552 20.81 8.77 23.17
N LEU A 553 19.81 9.64 23.02
CA LEU A 553 18.39 9.28 23.16
C LEU A 553 17.95 8.29 22.08
N THR A 554 18.20 8.62 20.81
CA THR A 554 17.82 7.77 19.66
C THR A 554 18.51 6.40 19.71
N GLY A 555 19.78 6.35 20.09
CA GLY A 555 20.50 5.09 20.26
C GLY A 555 19.99 4.26 21.44
N SER A 556 19.58 4.89 22.55
CA SER A 556 19.00 4.20 23.70
C SER A 556 17.66 3.56 23.36
N LEU A 557 16.80 4.28 22.63
CA LEU A 557 15.52 3.75 22.13
C LEU A 557 15.76 2.58 21.16
N ALA A 558 16.69 2.74 20.21
CA ALA A 558 17.05 1.67 19.27
C ALA A 558 17.60 0.42 19.99
N ALA A 559 18.45 0.58 21.01
CA ALA A 559 18.97 -0.51 21.83
C ALA A 559 17.88 -1.25 22.64
N ARG A 560 16.70 -0.63 22.80
CA ARG A 560 15.52 -1.25 23.38
C ARG A 560 14.55 -1.79 22.33
N GLY A 561 14.91 -1.82 21.05
CA GLY A 561 14.02 -2.28 19.97
C GLY A 561 12.77 -1.41 19.83
N ILE A 562 12.92 -0.11 20.11
CA ILE A 562 11.89 0.91 19.89
C ILE A 562 12.19 1.60 18.57
N GLU A 563 11.16 1.71 17.74
CA GLU A 563 11.19 2.39 16.45
C GLU A 563 10.71 3.84 16.65
N ILE A 564 11.47 4.78 16.09
CA ILE A 564 11.16 6.21 16.10
C ILE A 564 10.48 6.53 14.78
N LEU A 565 9.34 7.23 14.83
CA LEU A 565 8.57 7.64 13.65
C LEU A 565 8.72 9.14 13.37
N SER A 566 8.85 9.93 14.42
CA SER A 566 9.21 11.35 14.34
C SER A 566 9.82 11.82 15.64
N ALA A 567 10.57 12.91 15.56
CA ALA A 567 11.08 13.65 16.70
C ALA A 567 10.87 15.16 16.47
N GLU A 568 10.32 15.84 17.47
CA GLU A 568 10.27 17.30 17.55
C GLU A 568 11.15 17.73 18.71
N LEU A 569 12.17 18.53 18.42
CA LEU A 569 13.23 18.86 19.36
C LEU A 569 13.17 20.37 19.63
N ASN A 570 13.11 20.75 20.89
CA ASN A 570 13.09 22.15 21.29
C ASN A 570 14.08 22.37 22.42
N THR A 571 15.07 23.25 22.20
CA THR A 571 15.97 23.69 23.28
C THR A 571 15.57 25.09 23.71
N ARG A 572 15.36 25.28 25.02
CA ARG A 572 15.19 26.58 25.63
C ARG A 572 16.51 27.33 25.73
N GLU A 573 16.47 28.66 25.70
CA GLU A 573 17.68 29.50 25.85
C GLU A 573 18.45 29.25 27.16
N ASP A 574 17.81 28.71 28.20
CA ASP A 574 18.46 28.31 29.46
C ASP A 574 19.07 26.90 29.44
N GLY A 575 19.16 26.28 28.26
CA GLY A 575 19.81 24.99 28.03
C GLY A 575 18.98 23.79 28.48
N ILE A 576 17.64 23.92 28.51
CA ILE A 576 16.72 22.80 28.76
C ILE A 576 16.19 22.29 27.42
N ALA A 577 16.47 21.03 27.10
CA ALA A 577 15.91 20.31 25.96
C ALA A 577 14.55 19.71 26.31
N ILE A 578 13.59 19.85 25.40
CA ILE A 578 12.24 19.31 25.45
C ILE A 578 12.00 18.56 24.13
N ASP A 579 12.27 17.26 24.17
CA ASP A 579 12.26 16.39 23.00
C ASP A 579 11.03 15.49 23.01
N VAL A 580 10.21 15.58 21.97
CA VAL A 580 8.98 14.81 21.81
C VAL A 580 9.18 13.75 20.72
N PHE A 581 9.06 12.48 21.08
CA PHE A 581 9.22 11.35 20.16
C PHE A 581 7.91 10.60 19.94
N MET A 582 7.56 10.36 18.67
CA MET A 582 6.53 9.37 18.32
C MET A 582 7.17 8.01 18.13
N LEU A 583 6.72 7.03 18.90
CA LEU A 583 7.37 5.74 19.06
C LEU A 583 6.40 4.57 18.86
N ARG A 584 6.97 3.43 18.48
CA ARG A 584 6.31 2.13 18.54
C ARG A 584 7.31 1.00 18.79
N GLN A 585 6.83 -0.18 19.13
CA GLN A 585 7.67 -1.35 19.29
C GLN A 585 8.03 -1.96 17.93
N ALA A 586 9.33 -2.09 17.63
CA ALA A 586 9.79 -2.57 16.31
C ALA A 586 9.29 -4.00 15.97
N SER A 587 9.16 -4.87 16.99
CA SER A 587 8.79 -6.27 16.78
C SER A 587 7.30 -6.49 16.48
N THR A 588 6.42 -5.67 17.07
CA THR A 588 4.95 -5.81 16.95
C THR A 588 4.33 -4.73 16.07
N ARG A 589 5.04 -3.61 15.85
CA ARG A 589 4.54 -2.38 15.23
C ARG A 589 3.30 -1.81 15.93
N LEU A 590 3.19 -2.05 17.22
CA LEU A 590 2.15 -1.52 18.10
C LEU A 590 2.75 -0.52 19.09
N ALA A 591 1.87 0.19 19.81
CA ALA A 591 2.24 1.03 20.94
C ALA A 591 3.13 0.26 21.92
N ILE A 592 4.05 0.96 22.57
CA ILE A 592 4.96 0.38 23.55
C ILE A 592 4.15 -0.14 24.73
N ASP A 593 4.44 -1.37 25.16
CA ASP A 593 3.86 -1.93 26.37
C ASP A 593 4.32 -1.13 27.60
N VAL A 594 3.36 -0.70 28.42
CA VAL A 594 3.57 0.09 29.64
C VAL A 594 4.55 -0.60 30.59
N HIS A 595 4.57 -1.94 30.64
CA HIS A 595 5.52 -2.68 31.46
C HIS A 595 6.99 -2.48 31.05
N ARG A 596 7.24 -1.97 29.84
CA ARG A 596 8.60 -1.71 29.32
C ARG A 596 9.12 -0.32 29.67
N TYR A 597 8.25 0.63 30.05
CA TYR A 597 8.61 2.03 30.27
C TYR A 597 9.79 2.15 31.23
N HIS A 598 9.69 1.54 32.41
CA HIS A 598 10.76 1.59 33.41
C HIS A 598 12.13 1.12 32.88
N SER A 599 12.17 0.05 32.08
CA SER A 599 13.44 -0.43 31.50
C SER A 599 14.03 0.52 30.44
N ILE A 600 13.16 1.24 29.73
CA ILE A 600 13.56 2.23 28.72
C ILE A 600 14.09 3.47 29.44
N GLU A 601 13.37 3.94 30.45
CA GLU A 601 13.73 5.05 31.32
C GLU A 601 15.09 4.87 31.99
N GLN A 602 15.39 3.67 32.53
CA GLN A 602 16.71 3.36 33.07
C GLN A 602 17.84 3.50 32.04
N THR A 603 17.58 3.05 30.81
CA THR A 603 18.57 3.15 29.71
C THR A 603 18.77 4.61 29.32
N LEU A 604 17.68 5.38 29.19
CA LEU A 604 17.72 6.80 28.87
C LEU A 604 18.47 7.59 29.95
N ARG A 605 18.17 7.33 31.23
CA ARG A 605 18.83 7.99 32.36
C ARG A 605 20.35 7.74 32.34
N GLY A 606 20.78 6.49 32.18
CA GLY A 606 22.22 6.16 32.10
C GLY A 606 22.90 6.78 30.85
N ALA A 607 22.20 6.84 29.72
CA ALA A 607 22.72 7.48 28.51
C ALA A 607 22.87 9.00 28.70
N VAL A 608 21.86 9.66 29.28
CA VAL A 608 21.88 11.10 29.60
C VAL A 608 22.89 11.43 30.71
N ALA A 609 23.18 10.52 31.62
CA ALA A 609 24.28 10.68 32.58
C ALA A 609 25.67 10.50 31.93
N GLY A 610 25.76 9.94 30.72
CA GLY A 610 27.03 9.60 30.07
C GLY A 610 27.67 8.32 30.60
N GLU A 611 26.92 7.51 31.36
CA GLU A 611 27.37 6.27 32.00
C GLU A 611 27.32 5.07 31.04
N LEU A 612 26.60 5.19 29.92
CA LEU A 612 26.39 4.12 28.96
C LEU A 612 27.09 4.39 27.63
N ASN A 613 27.80 3.38 27.12
CA ASN A 613 28.23 3.35 25.72
C ASN A 613 27.05 2.94 24.83
N VAL A 614 26.26 3.92 24.40
CA VAL A 614 25.04 3.72 23.60
C VAL A 614 25.33 2.99 22.29
N THR A 615 26.43 3.32 21.60
CA THR A 615 26.81 2.64 20.35
C THR A 615 27.05 1.14 20.57
N ALA A 616 27.70 0.76 21.67
CA ALA A 616 27.89 -0.65 22.03
C ALA A 616 26.56 -1.35 22.38
N LEU A 617 25.61 -0.66 23.01
CA LEU A 617 24.29 -1.22 23.31
C LEU A 617 23.48 -1.49 22.03
N VAL A 618 23.48 -0.55 21.09
CA VAL A 618 22.85 -0.72 19.78
C VAL A 618 23.47 -1.90 19.02
N GLN A 619 24.80 -2.01 19.03
CA GLN A 619 25.50 -3.12 18.39
C GLN A 619 25.16 -4.47 19.03
N ARG A 620 25.16 -4.58 20.36
CA ARG A 620 24.76 -5.81 21.07
C ARG A 620 23.32 -6.20 20.76
N TRP A 621 22.40 -5.24 20.75
CA TRP A 621 21.02 -5.49 20.38
C TRP A 621 20.94 -6.04 18.95
N HIS A 622 21.67 -5.43 18.02
CA HIS A 622 21.75 -5.89 16.64
C HIS A 622 22.30 -7.32 16.54
N GLU A 623 23.38 -7.66 17.23
CA GLU A 623 23.94 -9.02 17.23
C GLU A 623 22.97 -10.08 17.79
N GLN A 624 22.15 -9.70 18.77
CA GLN A 624 21.18 -10.60 19.41
C GLN A 624 19.86 -10.74 18.64
N ASN A 625 19.43 -9.67 17.96
CA ASN A 625 18.09 -9.57 17.35
C ASN A 625 18.12 -9.48 15.82
N ALA A 626 19.29 -9.34 15.20
CA ALA A 626 19.41 -9.50 13.76
C ALA A 626 18.85 -10.87 13.41
N PRO A 627 17.96 -10.97 12.40
CA PRO A 627 17.44 -12.25 11.98
C PRO A 627 18.63 -13.16 11.70
N ARG A 628 18.78 -14.24 12.49
CA ARG A 628 19.70 -15.34 12.19
C ARG A 628 19.25 -15.91 10.88
N ARG A 629 19.72 -15.33 9.76
CA ARG A 629 19.45 -15.84 8.44
C ARG A 629 19.98 -17.26 8.48
N PRO A 630 19.15 -18.31 8.28
CA PRO A 630 19.69 -19.60 7.91
C PRO A 630 20.64 -19.31 6.76
N PHE A 631 21.87 -19.81 6.83
CA PHE A 631 22.90 -19.60 5.83
C PHE A 631 22.40 -20.16 4.49
N THR A 632 21.63 -19.34 3.81
CA THR A 632 21.15 -19.52 2.46
C THR A 632 22.05 -18.58 1.70
N GLY A 633 23.13 -19.12 1.13
CA GLY A 633 24.23 -18.37 0.49
C GLY A 633 23.83 -17.59 -0.77
N LEU A 634 22.62 -17.02 -0.81
CA LEU A 634 22.00 -16.35 -1.95
C LEU A 634 21.17 -15.12 -1.53
N THR A 635 21.54 -14.43 -0.44
CA THR A 635 21.02 -13.07 -0.18
C THR A 635 22.14 -12.04 -0.12
N THR A 636 23.02 -12.05 -1.13
CA THR A 636 23.87 -10.90 -1.42
C THR A 636 23.08 -9.92 -2.29
N ARG A 637 22.00 -9.34 -1.76
CA ARG A 637 21.51 -8.05 -2.28
C ARG A 637 22.70 -7.11 -2.12
N ARG A 638 23.20 -6.51 -3.19
CA ARG A 638 23.97 -5.27 -3.02
C ARG A 638 22.95 -4.28 -2.46
N PRO A 639 23.06 -3.81 -1.21
CA PRO A 639 22.22 -2.71 -0.78
C PRO A 639 22.38 -1.59 -1.81
N ASP A 640 21.28 -0.95 -2.17
CA ASP A 640 21.35 0.26 -2.97
C ASP A 640 22.28 1.23 -2.22
N LEU A 641 23.18 1.88 -2.96
CA LEU A 641 24.10 2.81 -2.32
C LEU A 641 23.28 3.88 -1.61
N PRO A 642 23.61 4.23 -0.35
CA PRO A 642 22.88 5.24 0.38
C PRO A 642 22.96 6.55 -0.40
N ARG A 643 21.82 7.25 -0.49
CA ARG A 643 21.71 8.54 -1.13
C ARG A 643 21.36 9.59 -0.08
N VAL A 644 22.13 10.66 -0.04
CA VAL A 644 21.89 11.80 0.84
C VAL A 644 21.69 13.02 -0.04
N ILE A 645 20.67 13.82 0.27
CA ILE A 645 20.33 15.04 -0.45
C ILE A 645 20.16 16.15 0.57
N CYS A 646 20.93 17.24 0.43
CA CYS A 646 20.68 18.48 1.15
C CYS A 646 19.82 19.44 0.30
N ASP A 647 18.77 20.01 0.90
CA ASP A 647 17.87 20.99 0.28
C ASP A 647 17.73 22.20 1.21
N ASN A 648 18.21 23.36 0.76
CA ASN A 648 18.17 24.61 1.52
C ASN A 648 16.95 25.49 1.19
N GLU A 649 16.15 25.09 0.21
CA GLU A 649 14.95 25.81 -0.24
C GLU A 649 13.67 25.21 0.38
N ALA A 650 13.75 23.97 0.87
CA ALA A 650 12.63 23.23 1.46
C ALA A 650 11.98 23.85 2.71
N SER A 651 12.70 24.71 3.42
CA SER A 651 12.30 25.33 4.67
C SER A 651 12.80 26.76 4.70
N GLN A 652 12.13 27.67 5.40
CA GLN A 652 12.63 29.05 5.53
C GLN A 652 13.72 29.19 6.60
N SER A 653 13.75 28.31 7.61
CA SER A 653 14.61 28.45 8.79
C SER A 653 15.68 27.37 8.92
N SER A 654 15.55 26.22 8.25
CA SER A 654 16.47 25.09 8.40
C SER A 654 16.93 24.54 7.04
N THR A 655 18.04 23.81 7.04
CA THR A 655 18.44 22.99 5.89
C THR A 655 17.85 21.60 6.05
N LEU A 656 17.18 21.09 5.01
CA LEU A 656 16.63 19.74 5.00
C LEU A 656 17.67 18.74 4.49
N ILE A 657 17.82 17.62 5.19
CA ILE A 657 18.60 16.46 4.75
C ILE A 657 17.66 15.30 4.55
N GLU A 658 17.61 14.76 3.33
CA GLU A 658 16.89 13.53 2.99
C GLU A 658 17.91 12.38 2.84
N VAL A 659 17.79 11.35 3.68
CA VAL A 659 18.67 10.16 3.70
C VAL A 659 17.88 8.94 3.24
N HIS A 660 18.33 8.30 2.16
CA HIS A 660 17.82 7.03 1.66
C HIS A 660 18.86 5.95 1.91
N ALA A 661 18.51 4.95 2.70
CA ALA A 661 19.40 3.83 3.00
C ALA A 661 18.60 2.55 3.27
N SER A 662 19.27 1.40 3.29
CA SER A 662 18.63 0.20 3.84
C SER A 662 18.36 0.39 5.33
N ASP A 663 17.13 0.09 5.75
CA ASP A 663 16.74 0.21 7.14
C ASP A 663 17.45 -0.87 7.97
N GLU A 664 18.16 -0.42 8.99
CA GLU A 664 18.85 -1.28 9.93
C GLU A 664 18.70 -0.73 11.35
N PRO A 665 18.66 -1.61 12.36
CA PRO A 665 18.61 -1.20 13.75
C PRO A 665 19.73 -0.22 14.10
N GLY A 666 19.35 0.95 14.59
CA GLY A 666 20.27 2.01 14.94
C GLY A 666 20.66 2.95 13.79
N LEU A 667 20.04 2.84 12.60
CA LEU A 667 20.26 3.77 11.49
C LEU A 667 20.09 5.23 11.93
N VAL A 668 18.97 5.56 12.59
CA VAL A 668 18.71 6.91 13.12
C VAL A 668 19.84 7.36 14.06
N HIS A 669 20.31 6.48 14.96
CA HIS A 669 21.43 6.79 15.86
C HIS A 669 22.72 7.12 15.11
N LYS A 670 23.03 6.38 14.04
CA LYS A 670 24.21 6.67 13.21
C LYS A 670 24.11 8.03 12.54
N ILE A 671 22.94 8.34 11.98
CA ILE A 671 22.70 9.60 11.29
C ILE A 671 22.81 10.75 12.30
N THR A 672 22.10 10.69 13.42
CA THR A 672 22.10 11.74 14.45
C THR A 672 23.47 11.90 15.10
N ARG A 673 24.23 10.82 15.31
CA ARG A 673 25.62 10.89 15.77
C ARG A 673 26.53 11.60 14.76
N THR A 674 26.42 11.26 13.47
CA THR A 674 27.23 11.89 12.42
C THR A 674 26.92 13.38 12.29
N ILE A 675 25.64 13.76 12.39
CA ILE A 675 25.22 15.17 12.41
C ILE A 675 25.80 15.88 13.64
N ALA A 676 25.71 15.27 14.82
CA ALA A 676 26.31 15.82 16.04
C ALA A 676 27.83 15.99 15.91
N GLU A 677 28.57 15.00 15.42
CA GLU A 677 30.03 15.07 15.22
C GLU A 677 30.46 16.21 14.27
N LEU A 678 29.56 16.68 13.41
CA LEU A 678 29.78 17.83 12.53
C LEU A 678 29.45 19.19 13.20
N GLY A 679 29.00 19.19 14.45
CA GLY A 679 28.63 20.38 15.20
C GLY A 679 27.34 21.01 14.70
N LEU A 680 26.35 20.18 14.35
CA LEU A 680 25.07 20.62 13.79
C LEU A 680 23.93 20.20 14.69
N ASP A 681 22.89 21.02 14.72
CA ASP A 681 21.70 20.82 15.55
C ASP A 681 20.54 20.30 14.72
N ILE A 682 19.73 19.43 15.31
CA ILE A 682 18.54 18.87 14.69
C ILE A 682 17.32 19.55 15.33
N VAL A 683 16.48 20.16 14.50
CA VAL A 683 15.24 20.83 14.94
C VAL A 683 14.05 19.87 14.89
N CYS A 684 14.00 19.06 13.83
CA CYS A 684 12.93 18.08 13.63
C CYS A 684 13.45 16.91 12.79
N ALA A 685 12.92 15.71 13.07
CA ALA A 685 13.15 14.54 12.26
C ALA A 685 11.85 13.83 11.91
N ARG A 686 11.74 13.36 10.67
CA ARG A 686 10.67 12.48 10.18
C ARG A 686 11.32 11.18 9.70
N ILE A 687 10.98 10.07 10.34
CA ILE A 687 11.59 8.77 10.09
C ILE A 687 10.55 7.90 9.41
N ALA A 688 10.82 7.50 8.17
CA ALA A 688 9.89 6.72 7.37
C ALA A 688 10.53 5.44 6.85
N THR A 689 10.20 4.32 7.47
CA THR A 689 10.59 3.00 6.96
C THR A 689 9.52 2.43 6.04
N GLU A 690 9.91 2.01 4.84
CA GLU A 690 9.08 1.23 3.93
C GLU A 690 9.75 -0.11 3.59
N LYS A 691 9.12 -1.21 4.04
CA LYS A 691 9.64 -2.58 3.94
C LYS A 691 11.02 -2.77 4.59
N SER A 692 12.10 -2.54 3.85
CA SER A 692 13.50 -2.75 4.25
C SER A 692 14.38 -1.53 4.00
N ASP A 693 13.81 -0.43 3.55
CA ASP A 693 14.54 0.78 3.20
C ASP A 693 13.94 1.96 3.98
N ALA A 694 14.83 2.80 4.48
CA ALA A 694 14.52 3.98 5.27
C ALA A 694 14.65 5.22 4.40
N LEU A 695 13.70 6.12 4.60
CA LEU A 695 13.68 7.47 4.08
C LEU A 695 13.55 8.40 5.28
N ASP A 696 14.70 8.85 5.77
CA ASP A 696 14.75 9.68 6.96
C ASP A 696 15.02 11.13 6.56
N VAL A 697 14.23 12.05 7.10
CA VAL A 697 14.36 13.48 6.84
C VAL A 697 14.71 14.20 8.14
N PHE A 698 15.76 15.01 8.10
CA PHE A 698 16.22 15.80 9.22
C PHE A 698 16.26 17.29 8.83
N TYR A 699 15.62 18.12 9.64
CA TYR A 699 15.73 19.58 9.57
C TYR A 699 16.85 20.00 10.50
N ILE A 700 17.89 20.59 9.94
CA ILE A 700 19.11 20.92 10.68
C ILE A 700 19.49 22.38 10.54
N THR A 701 20.19 22.87 11.55
CA THR A 701 20.81 24.19 11.58
C THR A 701 22.28 24.05 11.98
N ASP A 702 23.07 25.10 11.76
CA ASP A 702 24.33 25.23 12.47
C ASP A 702 24.13 25.74 13.90
N THR A 703 25.23 25.88 14.64
CA THR A 703 25.25 26.32 16.04
C THR A 703 24.68 27.71 16.28
N ASP A 704 24.59 28.54 15.23
CA ASP A 704 24.01 29.87 15.30
C ASP A 704 22.48 29.83 15.01
N GLY A 705 21.90 28.64 14.85
CA GLY A 705 20.49 28.44 14.51
C GLY A 705 20.16 28.79 13.06
N THR A 706 21.16 28.86 12.18
CA THR A 706 20.97 29.27 10.78
C THR A 706 21.11 28.11 9.80
N LYS A 707 20.65 28.33 8.57
CA LYS A 707 20.82 27.39 7.45
C LYS A 707 22.28 27.15 7.12
N LEU A 708 22.59 25.95 6.66
CA LEU A 708 23.93 25.58 6.23
C LEU A 708 24.35 26.30 4.95
N SER A 709 25.65 26.63 4.87
CA SER A 709 26.30 27.01 3.62
C SER A 709 26.50 25.81 2.69
N GLU A 710 26.64 26.04 1.39
CA GLU A 710 26.88 24.97 0.41
C GLU A 710 28.09 24.08 0.76
N ALA A 711 29.15 24.67 1.31
CA ALA A 711 30.33 23.94 1.72
C ALA A 711 30.05 22.98 2.89
N LYS A 712 29.27 23.44 3.91
CA LYS A 712 28.83 22.59 5.02
C LYS A 712 27.89 21.48 4.51
N MET A 713 26.95 21.79 3.62
CA MET A 713 26.04 20.78 3.03
C MET A 713 26.80 19.64 2.35
N ARG A 714 27.77 19.94 1.47
CA ARG A 714 28.58 18.89 0.81
C ARG A 714 29.39 18.05 1.79
N LYS A 715 29.87 18.66 2.89
CA LYS A 715 30.58 17.94 3.95
C LYS A 715 29.65 16.96 4.67
N VAL A 716 28.42 17.38 4.96
CA VAL A 716 27.41 16.52 5.60
C VAL A 716 27.02 15.36 4.69
N GLU A 717 26.74 15.63 3.41
CA GLU A 717 26.44 14.58 2.42
C GLU A 717 27.56 13.54 2.37
N GLY A 718 28.82 13.99 2.25
CA GLY A 718 29.98 13.10 2.20
C GLY A 718 30.15 12.26 3.47
N ALA A 719 29.99 12.86 4.65
CA ALA A 719 30.13 12.17 5.94
C ALA A 719 29.04 11.11 6.14
N LEU A 720 27.78 11.45 5.85
CA LEU A 720 26.67 10.50 5.96
C LEU A 720 26.79 9.36 4.95
N ILE A 721 27.14 9.63 3.69
CA ILE A 721 27.39 8.57 2.70
C ILE A 721 28.52 7.65 3.17
N HIS A 722 29.61 8.22 3.70
CA HIS A 722 30.73 7.43 4.22
C HIS A 722 30.30 6.51 5.37
N GLU A 723 29.61 7.03 6.37
CA GLU A 723 29.15 6.26 7.54
C GLU A 723 28.15 5.16 7.15
N LEU A 724 27.28 5.42 6.17
CA LEU A 724 26.27 4.47 5.71
C LEU A 724 26.86 3.40 4.78
N THR A 725 28.01 3.66 4.14
CA THR A 725 28.70 2.70 3.27
C THR A 725 29.78 1.88 3.98
N SER A 726 30.33 2.36 5.10
CA SER A 726 31.52 1.81 5.77
C SER A 726 31.33 0.42 6.41
N ARG A 727 30.11 -0.16 6.40
CA ARG A 727 29.89 -1.55 6.83
C ARG A 727 30.26 -2.57 5.75
N LYS A 728 31.57 -2.87 5.61
CA LYS A 728 32.04 -4.16 5.05
C LYS A 728 33.45 -4.66 5.39
N ASN A 729 34.27 -3.96 6.19
CA ASN A 729 35.70 -4.32 6.34
C ASN A 729 36.22 -4.63 7.76
N THR A 730 35.39 -4.85 8.77
CA THR A 730 35.88 -5.13 10.15
C THR A 730 35.87 -6.60 10.56
N GLY A 731 36.11 -7.52 9.62
CA GLY A 731 36.13 -8.95 9.94
C GLY A 731 37.01 -9.74 8.99
N GLU A 732 38.33 -9.48 9.00
CA GLU A 732 39.38 -10.45 8.65
C GLU A 732 40.72 -9.86 9.09
N ASN A 733 41.16 -10.27 10.28
CA ASN A 733 42.55 -10.50 10.65
C ASN A 733 42.59 -11.62 11.67
#